data_AF-A0A847GUF0-F1
#
_entry.id   AF-A0A847GUF0-F1
#
_cell.length_a   1.000
_cell.length_b   1.000
_cell.length_c   1.000
_cell.angle_alpha   90.00
_cell.angle_beta   90.00
_cell.angle_gamma   90.00
#
_symmetry.space_group_name_H-M   'P 1'
#
loop_
_entity.id
_entity.type
_entity.pdbx_description
1 polymer ?
#
loop_
_entity_poly.entity_id
_entity_poly.type
_entity_poly.pdbx_seq_one_letter_code
_entity_poly.pdbx_strand_id
1 'polypeptide(L)'
;METTIQVELGQVARELALPLEKVQVTVELLDDGNTVPFITRYRKDQTGGLDEDQIRQIQEAVARVRILTDRRQRVLKSLEAAGKLTPDLADRINAADSLRRLEDLYLPFKPKKQTLAGLARSRGLDTLAHEIVAAQSAAANLEVRAADFVNAEKGLPTVADVLQGAGHLIAEMFSENYPVRDELRESIKRTGKLVSARIEETGEAKDEDEEDAVQADGESDEEAEAEAPGQDEETKQEATTESELGGELAAETTEPPAEPVVEETAVATPDAAGDQLAASSPSDLPAEAVASADAEDAPPADASQPAPATEAATEVATEAAAEVAQPAQAGTPAEGVQAGEPASDAPSPLPGAETAAAAGVQPSPPPQAAAGNEPSDAKAKPAPGVGPLAARSVPKLTLKQLAAKSRKEAKQRKREKKIESFKDYFRYQEPLAKIPPHRLLAINRGERSKILRVKVEVDPAALYERAEQRLIRPDHPHAELLRGCLRDALIRLLLPSLEREVRRELTEKAELHAVQVFARNLRQLLLQPPVRDRRVLAVDPGFRSGCKLAALDEFGNVLGHTVIHVIGKDEIVRRGRQQIVEMVLMYHIPVIAIGNGTACRESERLIADIIAHELKDHDVQYVTVNEAGASVYSTSSVGREELPRFDPVLRSAVSIGRRLQDPLSELVKINPANIGVGLYQHDVKSKHLEVSLDAVVESCVNFVGVDVNTASPALLRYVSGLNQLTARRMYEYRQKHGPFRNRDQFRNVPGFGDATFIQAAGFLKIMGGDNPLDATWIHPESYPIAQRVLEQLGGSEAELARQLAGRGKLADAAVRPAFGTGVVEAVQAEPADAEPPAPSELPAPSESAASAAFPEPAAPGEPAASPAAEPSPPAAAEEPVAEPPGAATSEQVAAPGPAEPAGEAEPVPAIAEAAEAVAAAAMPVEPPAPAASAGPPPSVAEADDATAAAPPALSLAERASRADPAALAAELGVGEHLLQDILNSLQRPGRDPREDLPQPAFRRQVMKLEHLQPGMELMGTILNVVDFGAFVDIGLPDSGLIHISRLADRFVKDPHEVVSVGDILNVWVVEVDKQRRRVSLTAIRPGTERPQPERRERPPAAARPERRPEGRPGRAPQGRRYEGRSSQGQRGGERLRVTEVKSRKPKQVRPITDAMVEGKEPMRSFSDLLQFYEKKPGDEEKKKS
;
A
#
# COMPACT_ATOMS: atom_id res chain seq x y z
N MET A 1 22.13 18.44 0.24
CA MET A 1 21.52 17.57 1.26
C MET A 1 20.82 18.47 2.26
N GLU A 2 19.59 18.16 2.68
CA GLU A 2 19.00 18.83 3.85
C GLU A 2 19.77 18.40 5.11
N THR A 3 19.84 19.25 6.13
CA THR A 3 20.61 18.91 7.34
C THR A 3 19.83 17.89 8.18
N THR A 4 20.20 16.61 8.04
CA THR A 4 19.53 15.51 8.73
C THR A 4 19.47 15.75 10.24
N ILE A 5 18.27 15.73 10.80
CA ILE A 5 18.04 16.02 12.21
C ILE A 5 18.66 14.91 13.07
N GLN A 6 19.71 15.30 13.80
CA GLN A 6 20.39 14.47 14.79
C GLN A 6 19.43 14.10 15.93
N VAL A 7 19.44 12.83 16.33
CA VAL A 7 18.46 12.24 17.27
C VAL A 7 19.11 11.21 18.18
N GLU A 8 18.59 11.06 19.41
CA GLU A 8 19.11 10.09 20.37
C GLU A 8 18.71 8.64 20.03
N LEU A 9 19.58 7.95 19.29
CA LEU A 9 19.39 6.55 18.90
C LEU A 9 19.32 5.59 20.10
N GLY A 10 19.78 6.02 21.29
CA GLY A 10 19.64 5.29 22.55
C GLY A 10 18.19 5.04 23.00
N GLN A 11 17.19 5.75 22.48
CA GLN A 11 15.79 5.36 22.64
C GLN A 11 15.41 4.24 21.66
N VAL A 12 15.74 4.38 20.37
CA VAL A 12 15.42 3.42 19.30
C VAL A 12 16.02 2.03 19.59
N ALA A 13 17.27 1.97 20.03
CA ALA A 13 17.94 0.73 20.41
C ALA A 13 17.19 -0.03 21.52
N ARG A 14 16.63 0.69 22.51
CA ARG A 14 15.81 0.10 23.59
C ARG A 14 14.40 -0.27 23.15
N GLU A 15 13.80 0.47 22.22
CA GLU A 15 12.48 0.17 21.62
C GLU A 15 12.53 -1.13 20.79
N LEU A 16 13.59 -1.32 20.01
CA LEU A 16 13.78 -2.48 19.13
C LEU A 16 14.54 -3.66 19.79
N ALA A 17 15.01 -3.49 21.03
CA ALA A 17 15.88 -4.44 21.74
C ALA A 17 17.17 -4.82 20.98
N LEU A 18 17.75 -3.87 20.24
CA LEU A 18 18.98 -4.02 19.46
C LEU A 18 20.17 -3.31 20.13
N PRO A 19 21.42 -3.76 19.90
CA PRO A 19 22.62 -3.04 20.33
C PRO A 19 22.69 -1.65 19.70
N LEU A 20 23.04 -0.63 20.50
CA LEU A 20 23.08 0.77 20.06
C LEU A 20 24.04 0.99 18.88
N GLU A 21 25.22 0.38 18.93
CA GLU A 21 26.23 0.41 17.86
C GLU A 21 25.67 -0.04 16.50
N LYS A 22 24.95 -1.16 16.46
CA LYS A 22 24.30 -1.65 15.22
C LYS A 22 23.26 -0.66 14.70
N VAL A 23 22.53 0.01 15.59
CA VAL A 23 21.54 1.04 15.22
C VAL A 23 22.24 2.29 14.69
N GLN A 24 23.36 2.71 15.30
CA GLN A 24 24.16 3.86 14.83
C GLN A 24 24.68 3.63 13.41
N VAL A 25 25.43 2.54 13.18
CA VAL A 25 26.00 2.22 11.87
C VAL A 25 24.91 2.05 10.80
N THR A 26 23.76 1.46 11.15
CA THR A 26 22.62 1.33 10.21
C THR A 26 22.02 2.69 9.86
N VAL A 27 21.94 3.64 10.80
CA VAL A 27 21.44 5.00 10.55
C VAL A 27 22.42 5.82 9.74
N GLU A 28 23.72 5.73 10.02
CA GLU A 28 24.79 6.36 9.23
C GLU A 28 24.72 5.90 7.77
N LEU A 29 24.63 4.58 7.53
CA LEU A 29 24.46 4.03 6.17
C LEU A 29 23.17 4.51 5.48
N LEU A 30 22.04 4.61 6.20
CA LEU A 30 20.78 5.13 5.65
C LEU A 30 20.83 6.63 5.33
N ASP A 31 21.53 7.42 6.15
CA ASP A 31 21.70 8.87 5.96
C ASP A 31 22.70 9.19 4.83
N ASP A 32 23.71 8.34 4.63
CA ASP A 32 24.58 8.32 3.44
C ASP A 32 23.83 7.94 2.13
N GLY A 33 22.54 7.57 2.24
CA GLY A 33 21.68 7.24 1.10
C GLY A 33 21.81 5.81 0.59
N ASN A 34 22.36 4.89 1.38
CA ASN A 34 22.37 3.47 1.02
C ASN A 34 20.94 2.89 1.09
N THR A 35 20.56 2.07 0.11
CA THR A 35 19.23 1.45 0.10
C THR A 35 19.15 0.32 1.13
N VAL A 36 17.94 0.02 1.58
CA VAL A 36 17.70 -1.11 2.50
C VAL A 36 18.19 -2.45 1.90
N PRO A 37 17.89 -2.81 0.63
CA PRO A 37 18.47 -4.01 0.01
C PRO A 37 19.99 -4.00 -0.05
N PHE A 38 20.62 -2.85 -0.34
CA PHE A 38 22.08 -2.73 -0.40
C PHE A 38 22.73 -2.96 0.97
N ILE A 39 22.23 -2.31 2.03
CA ILE A 39 22.70 -2.50 3.41
C ILE A 39 22.57 -3.97 3.82
N THR A 40 21.37 -4.55 3.63
CA THR A 40 21.03 -5.93 3.99
C THR A 40 21.95 -6.97 3.32
N ARG A 41 22.52 -6.65 2.15
CA ARG A 41 23.36 -7.58 1.39
C ARG A 41 24.85 -7.32 1.51
N TYR A 42 25.30 -6.07 1.35
CA TYR A 42 26.72 -5.73 1.19
C TYR A 42 27.31 -4.99 2.39
N ARG A 43 26.51 -4.66 3.41
CA ARG A 43 26.98 -4.03 4.66
C ARG A 43 26.68 -4.88 5.90
N LYS A 44 26.46 -6.19 5.71
CA LYS A 44 26.20 -7.17 6.78
C LYS A 44 27.25 -7.14 7.88
N ASP A 45 28.54 -7.16 7.55
CA ASP A 45 29.61 -7.15 8.57
C ASP A 45 29.60 -5.85 9.39
N GLN A 46 29.23 -4.72 8.79
CA GLN A 46 29.14 -3.42 9.46
C GLN A 46 27.90 -3.32 10.37
N THR A 47 26.74 -3.84 9.93
CA THR A 47 25.53 -3.91 10.78
C THR A 47 25.56 -5.08 11.76
N GLY A 48 26.56 -5.97 11.67
CA GLY A 48 26.64 -7.22 12.42
C GLY A 48 25.48 -8.18 12.11
N GLY A 49 25.10 -8.30 10.84
CA GLY A 49 24.16 -9.31 10.35
C GLY A 49 22.68 -9.00 10.62
N LEU A 50 22.28 -7.72 10.62
CA LEU A 50 20.85 -7.37 10.67
C LEU A 50 20.11 -7.80 9.40
N ASP A 51 18.85 -8.24 9.56
CA ASP A 51 17.97 -8.58 8.44
C ASP A 51 17.19 -7.37 7.88
N GLU A 52 16.51 -7.56 6.75
CA GLU A 52 15.79 -6.48 6.06
C GLU A 52 14.66 -5.89 6.92
N ASP A 53 13.92 -6.73 7.66
CA ASP A 53 12.81 -6.30 8.50
C ASP A 53 13.33 -5.50 9.71
N GLN A 54 14.48 -5.87 10.27
CA GLN A 54 15.17 -5.12 11.33
C GLN A 54 15.67 -3.75 10.83
N ILE A 55 16.26 -3.69 9.64
CA ILE A 55 16.73 -2.42 9.04
C ILE A 55 15.54 -1.49 8.73
N ARG A 56 14.42 -2.03 8.22
CA ARG A 56 13.18 -1.24 8.03
C ARG A 56 12.57 -0.77 9.36
N GLN A 57 12.60 -1.60 10.41
CA GLN A 57 12.17 -1.18 11.76
C GLN A 57 13.02 -0.05 12.34
N ILE A 58 14.35 -0.08 12.13
CA ILE A 58 15.26 1.05 12.47
C ILE A 58 14.87 2.29 11.68
N GLN A 59 14.73 2.18 10.36
CA GLN A 59 14.37 3.31 9.47
C GLN A 59 13.05 3.97 9.91
N GLU A 60 12.00 3.18 10.18
CA GLU A 60 10.73 3.69 10.68
C GLU A 60 10.85 4.34 12.06
N ALA A 61 11.54 3.71 13.00
CA ALA A 61 11.69 4.24 14.36
C ALA A 61 12.45 5.57 14.38
N VAL A 62 13.51 5.67 13.58
CA VAL A 62 14.31 6.89 13.43
C VAL A 62 13.50 7.99 12.74
N ALA A 63 12.70 7.66 11.72
CA ALA A 63 11.75 8.60 11.14
C ALA A 63 10.71 9.10 12.16
N ARG A 64 10.15 8.24 13.01
CA ARG A 64 9.24 8.64 14.11
C ARG A 64 9.93 9.62 15.08
N VAL A 65 11.16 9.34 15.49
CA VAL A 65 11.91 10.20 16.44
C VAL A 65 12.35 11.52 15.80
N ARG A 66 12.72 11.54 14.51
CA ARG A 66 13.02 12.77 13.75
C ARG A 66 11.79 13.68 13.64
N ILE A 67 10.63 13.13 13.25
CA ILE A 67 9.35 13.87 13.19
C ILE A 67 8.97 14.44 14.56
N LEU A 68 9.12 13.66 15.63
CA LEU A 68 8.87 14.13 17.00
C LEU A 68 9.83 15.27 17.39
N THR A 69 11.11 15.17 17.02
CA THR A 69 12.16 16.12 17.42
C THR A 69 12.03 17.45 16.67
N ASP A 70 11.79 17.43 15.36
CA ASP A 70 11.40 18.62 14.60
C ASP A 70 10.16 19.29 15.21
N ARG A 71 9.09 18.51 15.45
CA ARG A 71 7.85 19.08 15.98
C ARG A 71 8.08 19.68 17.37
N ARG A 72 8.91 19.06 18.22
CA ARG A 72 9.31 19.57 19.54
C ARG A 72 10.02 20.92 19.41
N GLN A 73 11.01 21.03 18.53
CA GLN A 73 11.73 22.29 18.28
C GLN A 73 10.78 23.39 17.76
N ARG A 74 9.88 23.06 16.82
CA ARG A 74 8.88 24.02 16.30
C ARG A 74 7.88 24.46 17.36
N VAL A 75 7.47 23.57 18.26
CA VAL A 75 6.60 23.91 19.41
C VAL A 75 7.32 24.82 20.41
N LEU A 76 8.57 24.51 20.80
CA LEU A 76 9.36 25.33 21.72
C LEU A 76 9.54 26.76 21.19
N LYS A 77 10.01 26.92 19.94
CA LYS A 77 10.16 28.22 19.28
C LYS A 77 8.85 29.01 19.22
N SER A 78 7.73 28.34 18.99
CA SER A 78 6.40 28.98 18.96
C SER A 78 5.88 29.42 20.33
N LEU A 79 6.33 28.79 21.43
CA LEU A 79 5.96 29.16 22.80
C LEU A 79 6.87 30.27 23.35
N GLU A 80 8.15 30.22 22.98
CA GLU A 80 9.17 31.24 23.26
C GLU A 80 8.80 32.56 22.59
N ALA A 81 8.54 32.57 21.27
CA ALA A 81 8.09 33.74 20.53
C ALA A 81 6.73 34.30 21.01
N ALA A 82 5.91 33.48 21.67
CA ALA A 82 4.64 33.89 22.27
C ALA A 82 4.78 34.40 23.72
N GLY A 83 5.98 34.35 24.32
CA GLY A 83 6.22 34.70 25.72
C GLY A 83 5.56 33.76 26.74
N LYS A 84 5.26 32.50 26.35
CA LYS A 84 4.48 31.53 27.15
C LYS A 84 5.26 30.28 27.57
N LEU A 85 6.53 30.17 27.18
CA LEU A 85 7.39 29.06 27.57
C LEU A 85 7.88 29.24 29.01
N THR A 86 7.27 28.53 29.97
CA THR A 86 7.79 28.40 31.34
C THR A 86 8.81 27.25 31.43
N PRO A 87 9.72 27.24 32.43
CA PRO A 87 10.68 26.13 32.59
C PRO A 87 9.99 24.76 32.73
N ASP A 88 8.99 24.65 33.60
CA ASP A 88 8.19 23.43 33.78
C ASP A 88 7.46 22.98 32.49
N LEU A 89 7.04 23.91 31.63
CA LEU A 89 6.46 23.58 30.32
C LEU A 89 7.54 23.10 29.34
N ALA A 90 8.71 23.74 29.32
CA ALA A 90 9.85 23.31 28.51
C ALA A 90 10.30 21.89 28.89
N ASP A 91 10.46 21.60 30.18
CA ASP A 91 10.82 20.29 30.71
C ASP A 91 9.81 19.21 30.30
N ARG A 92 8.50 19.50 30.39
CA ARG A 92 7.43 18.58 29.96
C ARG A 92 7.42 18.33 28.46
N ILE A 93 7.76 19.32 27.64
CA ILE A 93 7.86 19.23 26.18
C ILE A 93 9.13 18.46 25.75
N ASN A 94 10.24 18.66 26.47
CA ASN A 94 11.46 17.88 26.28
C ASN A 94 11.23 16.41 26.66
N ALA A 95 10.60 16.15 27.81
CA ALA A 95 10.18 14.83 28.26
C ALA A 95 8.94 14.24 27.51
N ALA A 96 8.52 14.83 26.38
CA ALA A 96 7.46 14.26 25.55
C ALA A 96 8.01 13.09 24.70
N ASP A 97 7.61 11.88 25.09
CA ASP A 97 7.91 10.59 24.46
C ASP A 97 7.28 10.37 23.06
N SER A 98 6.25 11.15 22.73
CA SER A 98 5.37 10.87 21.59
C SER A 98 4.72 12.12 21.03
N LEU A 99 4.42 12.10 19.73
CA LEU A 99 3.77 13.20 19.03
C LEU A 99 2.38 13.54 19.62
N ARG A 100 1.67 12.53 20.15
CA ARG A 100 0.39 12.71 20.87
C ARG A 100 0.57 13.52 22.14
N ARG A 101 1.53 13.13 22.99
CA ARG A 101 1.83 13.82 24.26
C ARG A 101 2.30 15.26 24.00
N LEU A 102 3.11 15.48 22.96
CA LEU A 102 3.54 16.81 22.53
C LEU A 102 2.36 17.69 22.07
N GLU A 103 1.45 17.18 21.24
CA GLU A 103 0.27 17.94 20.79
C GLU A 103 -0.74 18.19 21.94
N ASP A 104 -0.92 17.26 22.88
CA ASP A 104 -1.75 17.49 24.08
C ASP A 104 -1.15 18.60 24.98
N LEU A 105 0.18 18.67 25.13
CA LEU A 105 0.87 19.73 25.88
C LEU A 105 0.81 21.09 25.14
N TYR A 106 0.84 21.09 23.81
CA TYR A 106 0.75 22.30 22.99
C TYR A 106 -0.70 22.83 22.83
N LEU A 107 -1.71 21.99 23.07
CA LEU A 107 -3.13 22.27 22.83
C LEU A 107 -3.62 23.63 23.39
N PRO A 108 -3.29 24.06 24.63
CA PRO A 108 -3.74 25.34 25.18
C PRO A 108 -3.23 26.57 24.42
N PHE A 109 -2.10 26.44 23.72
CA PHE A 109 -1.38 27.52 23.06
C PHE A 109 -1.66 27.60 21.56
N LYS A 110 -2.26 26.54 21.00
CA LYS A 110 -2.59 26.41 19.59
C LYS A 110 -3.66 27.44 19.20
N PRO A 111 -3.52 28.17 18.08
CA PRO A 111 -4.54 29.14 17.66
C PRO A 111 -5.87 28.46 17.35
N LYS A 112 -6.97 29.05 17.83
CA LYS A 112 -8.33 28.50 17.74
C LYS A 112 -9.22 29.46 16.94
N LYS A 113 -10.23 28.92 16.23
CA LYS A 113 -11.36 29.74 15.76
C LYS A 113 -12.13 30.29 16.98
N GLN A 114 -12.96 31.31 16.80
CA GLN A 114 -13.70 31.97 17.89
C GLN A 114 -14.56 30.96 18.68
N THR A 115 -14.11 30.57 19.89
CA THR A 115 -14.86 29.72 20.82
C THR A 115 -15.66 30.56 21.83
N LEU A 116 -16.61 29.95 22.55
CA LEU A 116 -17.29 30.60 23.67
C LEU A 116 -16.30 31.08 24.75
N ALA A 117 -15.24 30.31 24.99
CA ALA A 117 -14.14 30.68 25.88
C ALA A 117 -13.29 31.82 25.28
N GLY A 118 -13.01 31.82 23.98
CA GLY A 118 -12.34 32.92 23.28
C GLY A 118 -13.13 34.23 23.34
N LEU A 119 -14.46 34.17 23.25
CA LEU A 119 -15.35 35.32 23.43
C LEU A 119 -15.37 35.80 24.88
N ALA A 120 -15.39 34.89 25.87
CA ALA A 120 -15.25 35.25 27.28
C ALA A 120 -13.88 35.89 27.58
N ARG A 121 -12.81 35.41 26.94
CA ARG A 121 -11.45 35.96 27.01
C ARG A 121 -11.39 37.37 26.42
N SER A 122 -11.95 37.61 25.23
CA SER A 122 -11.99 38.96 24.63
C SER A 122 -12.87 39.95 25.40
N ARG A 123 -13.81 39.46 26.23
CA ARG A 123 -14.58 40.29 27.18
C ARG A 123 -13.80 40.64 28.46
N GLY A 124 -12.75 39.88 28.77
CA GLY A 124 -11.86 40.09 29.93
C GLY A 124 -12.12 39.17 31.13
N LEU A 125 -12.83 38.05 30.95
CA LEU A 125 -13.19 37.13 32.05
C LEU A 125 -12.07 36.14 32.45
N ASP A 126 -10.89 36.23 31.83
CA ASP A 126 -9.80 35.28 32.00
C ASP A 126 -9.20 35.32 33.42
N THR A 127 -9.12 36.51 34.04
CA THR A 127 -8.71 36.67 35.44
C THR A 127 -9.69 36.01 36.41
N LEU A 128 -11.00 36.28 36.26
CA LEU A 128 -12.05 35.68 37.08
C LEU A 128 -12.02 34.14 37.01
N ALA A 129 -11.85 33.56 35.82
CA ALA A 129 -11.74 32.11 35.66
C ALA A 129 -10.55 31.52 36.43
N HIS A 130 -9.38 32.17 36.38
CA HIS A 130 -8.19 31.74 37.13
C HIS A 130 -8.35 31.93 38.65
N GLU A 131 -8.95 33.03 39.11
CA GLU A 131 -9.23 33.28 40.54
C GLU A 131 -10.14 32.20 41.13
N ILE A 132 -11.18 31.79 40.37
CA ILE A 132 -12.13 30.74 40.75
C ILE A 132 -11.44 29.37 40.86
N VAL A 133 -10.63 28.98 39.87
CA VAL A 133 -9.96 27.65 39.84
C VAL A 133 -8.83 27.55 40.86
N ALA A 134 -8.14 28.65 41.17
CA ALA A 134 -7.08 28.70 42.17
C ALA A 134 -7.59 28.94 43.61
N ALA A 135 -8.91 28.92 43.85
CA ALA A 135 -9.54 29.17 45.14
C ALA A 135 -9.08 30.47 45.83
N GLN A 136 -8.84 31.54 45.07
CA GLN A 136 -8.30 32.79 45.62
C GLN A 136 -9.29 33.49 46.54
N SER A 137 -8.79 34.17 47.58
CA SER A 137 -9.63 34.91 48.54
C SER A 137 -10.46 36.03 47.90
N ALA A 138 -9.99 36.62 46.79
CA ALA A 138 -10.74 37.59 46.00
C ALA A 138 -12.04 37.00 45.41
N ALA A 139 -12.03 35.71 45.06
CA ALA A 139 -13.19 34.98 44.55
C ALA A 139 -13.98 34.26 45.66
N ALA A 140 -13.74 34.52 46.95
CA ALA A 140 -14.42 33.81 48.04
C ALA A 140 -15.96 33.97 48.03
N ASN A 141 -16.46 35.11 47.52
CA ASN A 141 -17.87 35.29 47.15
C ASN A 141 -17.95 35.58 45.65
N LEU A 142 -18.51 34.63 44.89
CA LEU A 142 -18.61 34.72 43.43
C LEU A 142 -19.60 35.79 42.95
N GLU A 143 -20.70 36.02 43.66
CA GLU A 143 -21.72 36.99 43.25
C GLU A 143 -21.17 38.41 43.32
N VAL A 144 -20.42 38.71 44.40
CA VAL A 144 -19.71 39.99 44.55
C VAL A 144 -18.59 40.11 43.52
N ARG A 145 -17.71 39.10 43.41
CA ARG A 145 -16.53 39.19 42.52
C ARG A 145 -16.89 39.20 41.03
N ALA A 146 -18.00 38.57 40.64
CA ALA A 146 -18.51 38.62 39.27
C ALA A 146 -19.23 39.94 38.94
N ALA A 147 -19.75 40.67 39.93
CA ALA A 147 -20.34 41.99 39.70
C ALA A 147 -19.32 42.98 39.11
N ASP A 148 -18.04 42.89 39.51
CA ASP A 148 -16.92 43.68 38.98
C ASP A 148 -16.72 43.56 37.46
N PHE A 149 -17.25 42.50 36.83
CA PHE A 149 -17.11 42.20 35.40
C PHE A 149 -18.41 42.38 34.60
N VAL A 150 -19.50 42.82 35.24
CA VAL A 150 -20.78 43.09 34.55
C VAL A 150 -20.62 44.31 33.66
N ASN A 151 -20.83 44.13 32.36
CA ASN A 151 -20.73 45.18 31.35
C ASN A 151 -21.64 44.85 30.16
N ALA A 152 -22.69 45.65 29.95
CA ALA A 152 -23.67 45.42 28.90
C ALA A 152 -23.09 45.61 27.48
N GLU A 153 -22.17 46.56 27.28
CA GLU A 153 -21.53 46.86 25.99
C GLU A 153 -20.67 45.69 25.50
N LYS A 154 -20.00 45.00 26.42
CA LYS A 154 -19.27 43.75 26.18
C LYS A 154 -20.19 42.53 26.04
N GLY A 155 -21.51 42.69 26.17
CA GLY A 155 -22.50 41.62 26.12
C GLY A 155 -22.48 40.71 27.36
N LEU A 156 -22.21 41.27 28.54
CA LEU A 156 -22.26 40.63 29.85
C LEU A 156 -23.21 41.44 30.78
N PRO A 157 -24.53 41.51 30.48
CA PRO A 157 -25.44 42.38 31.20
C PRO A 157 -25.77 41.92 32.63
N THR A 158 -25.53 40.66 32.99
CA THR A 158 -25.79 40.13 34.34
C THR A 158 -24.62 39.33 34.92
N VAL A 159 -24.62 39.17 36.25
CA VAL A 159 -23.72 38.26 36.98
C VAL A 159 -23.82 36.81 36.48
N ALA A 160 -24.98 36.37 36.00
CA ALA A 160 -25.15 35.04 35.42
C ALA A 160 -24.39 34.90 34.09
N ASP A 161 -24.41 35.93 33.23
CA ASP A 161 -23.63 35.93 31.97
C ASP A 161 -22.12 35.92 32.23
N VAL A 162 -21.68 36.66 33.25
CA VAL A 162 -20.29 36.68 33.73
C VAL A 162 -19.86 35.29 34.21
N LEU A 163 -20.62 34.67 35.11
CA LEU A 163 -20.31 33.34 35.65
C LEU A 163 -20.42 32.23 34.59
N GLN A 164 -21.33 32.36 33.62
CA GLN A 164 -21.39 31.47 32.46
C GLN A 164 -20.16 31.65 31.54
N GLY A 165 -19.73 32.89 31.28
CA GLY A 165 -18.54 33.18 30.50
C GLY A 165 -17.25 32.65 31.15
N ALA A 166 -17.10 32.87 32.45
CA ALA A 166 -16.03 32.26 33.25
C ALA A 166 -16.14 30.72 33.25
N GLY A 167 -17.35 30.17 33.34
CA GLY A 167 -17.61 28.75 33.26
C GLY A 167 -17.18 28.12 31.92
N HIS A 168 -17.35 28.83 30.80
CA HIS A 168 -16.85 28.41 29.48
C HIS A 168 -15.32 28.41 29.40
N LEU A 169 -14.65 29.36 30.04
CA LEU A 169 -13.18 29.38 30.18
C LEU A 169 -12.67 28.21 31.02
N ILE A 170 -13.27 27.96 32.18
CA ILE A 170 -12.94 26.83 33.05
C ILE A 170 -13.18 25.49 32.32
N ALA A 171 -14.25 25.39 31.52
CA ALA A 171 -14.51 24.21 30.70
C ALA A 171 -13.44 24.00 29.60
N GLU A 172 -12.95 25.08 28.97
CA GLU A 172 -11.80 25.01 28.04
C GLU A 172 -10.55 24.51 28.80
N MET A 173 -10.18 25.13 29.93
CA MET A 173 -9.02 24.74 30.77
C MET A 173 -9.06 23.26 31.20
N PHE A 174 -10.22 22.78 31.64
CA PHE A 174 -10.40 21.37 32.02
C PHE A 174 -10.31 20.42 30.82
N SER A 175 -10.76 20.84 29.62
CA SER A 175 -10.71 20.02 28.41
C SER A 175 -9.32 19.88 27.78
N GLU A 176 -8.40 20.77 28.14
CA GLU A 176 -7.02 20.84 27.63
C GLU A 176 -5.96 20.36 28.64
N ASN A 177 -6.39 19.92 29.83
CA ASN A 177 -5.52 19.33 30.85
C ASN A 177 -4.97 17.96 30.41
N TYR A 178 -3.72 17.89 29.94
CA TYR A 178 -3.09 16.65 29.44
C TYR A 178 -3.28 15.43 30.37
N PRO A 179 -2.95 15.47 31.69
CA PRO A 179 -3.14 14.33 32.58
C PRO A 179 -4.57 13.76 32.60
N VAL A 180 -5.58 14.62 32.56
CA VAL A 180 -6.99 14.20 32.52
C VAL A 180 -7.37 13.67 31.15
N ARG A 181 -6.95 14.35 30.06
CA ARG A 181 -7.17 13.87 28.69
C ARG A 181 -6.64 12.45 28.52
N ASP A 182 -5.43 12.18 29.00
CA ASP A 182 -4.78 10.89 28.82
C ASP A 182 -5.42 9.77 29.67
N GLU A 183 -5.73 10.03 30.94
CA GLU A 183 -6.42 9.05 31.80
C GLU A 183 -7.82 8.70 31.25
N LEU A 184 -8.57 9.70 30.81
CA LEU A 184 -9.88 9.49 30.18
C LEU A 184 -9.75 8.71 28.86
N ARG A 185 -8.76 9.04 28.02
CA ARG A 185 -8.50 8.37 26.73
C ARG A 185 -8.17 6.89 26.91
N GLU A 186 -7.27 6.55 27.84
CA GLU A 186 -6.94 5.14 28.13
C GLU A 186 -8.08 4.41 28.85
N SER A 187 -8.91 5.12 29.64
CA SER A 187 -10.17 4.55 30.13
C SER A 187 -11.15 4.24 28.99
N ILE A 188 -11.34 5.16 28.03
CA ILE A 188 -12.23 4.97 26.87
C ILE A 188 -11.78 3.74 26.07
N LYS A 189 -10.48 3.56 25.82
CA LYS A 189 -9.94 2.35 25.17
C LYS A 189 -10.20 1.06 25.95
N ARG A 190 -10.07 1.11 27.29
CA ARG A 190 -10.20 -0.08 28.15
C ARG A 190 -11.65 -0.52 28.38
N THR A 191 -12.58 0.42 28.52
CA THR A 191 -13.99 0.12 28.90
C THR A 191 -15.01 0.43 27.81
N GLY A 192 -14.64 1.19 26.78
CA GLY A 192 -15.53 1.57 25.70
C GLY A 192 -15.85 0.43 24.73
N LYS A 193 -16.95 0.58 24.00
CA LYS A 193 -17.40 -0.32 22.94
C LYS A 193 -17.59 0.45 21.66
N LEU A 194 -17.14 -0.10 20.53
CA LEU A 194 -17.63 0.37 19.24
C LEU A 194 -19.05 -0.16 19.07
N VAL A 195 -19.99 0.70 18.71
CA VAL A 195 -21.39 0.34 18.42
C VAL A 195 -21.75 0.90 17.05
N SER A 196 -22.31 0.05 16.19
CA SER A 196 -22.78 0.44 14.87
C SER A 196 -24.27 0.11 14.68
N ALA A 197 -24.99 1.10 14.18
CA ALA A 197 -26.41 1.02 13.84
C ALA A 197 -26.62 1.32 12.35
N ARG A 198 -27.62 0.69 11.73
CA ARG A 198 -28.06 1.10 10.38
C ARG A 198 -28.60 2.54 10.41
N ILE A 199 -28.27 3.33 9.37
CA ILE A 199 -28.96 4.59 9.07
C ILE A 199 -30.30 4.25 8.38
N GLU A 200 -31.40 4.75 8.94
CA GLU A 200 -32.72 4.71 8.32
C GLU A 200 -32.91 5.98 7.48
N GLU A 201 -33.40 5.83 6.25
CA GLU A 201 -33.58 6.95 5.32
C GLU A 201 -34.85 7.74 5.68
N THR A 202 -34.69 8.85 6.39
CA THR A 202 -35.63 9.97 6.30
C THR A 202 -35.60 10.49 4.86
N GLY A 203 -36.76 10.64 4.22
CA GLY A 203 -36.92 10.75 2.76
C GLY A 203 -36.41 12.03 2.07
N GLU A 204 -35.49 12.75 2.68
CA GLU A 204 -34.90 14.01 2.19
C GLU A 204 -33.37 13.92 2.14
N ALA A 205 -32.87 12.96 1.35
CA ALA A 205 -31.51 13.00 0.84
C ALA A 205 -31.55 13.48 -0.60
N LYS A 206 -31.02 14.68 -0.87
CA LYS A 206 -30.68 15.08 -2.25
C LYS A 206 -29.52 14.19 -2.72
N ASP A 207 -29.52 13.83 -4.00
CA ASP A 207 -28.42 13.07 -4.62
C ASP A 207 -27.19 14.00 -4.78
N GLU A 208 -26.43 14.19 -3.70
CA GLU A 208 -25.12 14.88 -3.67
C GLU A 208 -23.94 13.89 -3.83
N ASP A 209 -24.22 12.62 -4.13
CA ASP A 209 -23.24 11.57 -4.42
C ASP A 209 -22.73 11.66 -5.88
N GLU A 210 -22.17 12.81 -6.30
CA GLU A 210 -21.70 13.02 -7.69
C GLU A 210 -20.26 13.56 -7.83
N GLU A 211 -19.65 14.20 -6.81
CA GLU A 211 -18.25 14.67 -6.90
C GLU A 211 -17.19 13.58 -6.61
N ASP A 212 -17.38 12.77 -5.56
CA ASP A 212 -16.46 11.68 -5.14
C ASP A 212 -16.42 10.47 -6.12
N ALA A 213 -17.04 10.56 -7.30
CA ALA A 213 -17.28 9.43 -8.20
C ALA A 213 -16.92 9.67 -9.68
N VAL A 214 -16.43 10.87 -10.04
CA VAL A 214 -16.13 11.26 -11.44
C VAL A 214 -14.62 11.39 -11.71
N GLN A 215 -13.76 11.39 -10.69
CA GLN A 215 -12.31 11.20 -10.86
C GLN A 215 -11.93 9.72 -11.12
N ALA A 216 -12.62 9.11 -12.08
CA ALA A 216 -12.30 7.81 -12.68
C ALA A 216 -12.88 7.73 -14.10
N ASP A 217 -12.00 7.45 -15.07
CA ASP A 217 -12.30 7.09 -16.47
C ASP A 217 -13.01 8.14 -17.36
N GLY A 218 -12.23 9.08 -17.89
CA GLY A 218 -12.28 9.35 -19.35
C GLY A 218 -12.30 10.80 -19.84
N GLU A 219 -11.12 11.31 -20.21
CA GLU A 219 -10.98 12.28 -21.31
C GLU A 219 -9.63 12.04 -22.01
N SER A 220 -9.52 12.38 -23.30
CA SER A 220 -8.37 12.03 -24.14
C SER A 220 -8.25 12.97 -25.34
N ASP A 221 -7.03 13.50 -25.54
CA ASP A 221 -6.57 14.27 -26.70
C ASP A 221 -7.30 15.64 -26.86
N GLU A 222 -6.67 16.77 -27.24
CA GLU A 222 -5.29 17.05 -27.68
C GLU A 222 -4.78 18.32 -26.96
N GLU A 223 -3.46 18.45 -26.75
CA GLU A 223 -2.68 19.63 -27.18
C GLU A 223 -1.18 19.41 -26.88
N ALA A 224 -0.31 20.16 -27.54
CA ALA A 224 1.15 20.03 -27.45
C ALA A 224 1.78 21.38 -27.12
N GLU A 225 2.85 21.39 -26.32
CA GLU A 225 3.64 22.60 -26.11
C GLU A 225 5.12 22.31 -25.87
N ALA A 226 5.96 23.31 -26.18
CA ALA A 226 7.41 23.30 -26.05
C ALA A 226 7.88 24.49 -25.19
N GLU A 227 9.17 24.56 -24.88
CA GLU A 227 9.67 25.26 -23.69
C GLU A 227 9.79 26.80 -23.79
N ALA A 228 9.10 27.50 -22.86
CA ALA A 228 9.59 28.69 -22.11
C ALA A 228 9.92 30.00 -22.90
N PRO A 229 10.39 31.12 -22.28
CA PRO A 229 10.51 31.49 -20.86
C PRO A 229 10.00 32.92 -20.48
N GLY A 230 10.04 33.31 -19.19
CA GLY A 230 10.55 34.66 -18.79
C GLY A 230 9.63 35.71 -18.09
N GLN A 231 9.81 35.86 -16.76
CA GLN A 231 10.00 37.09 -15.95
C GLN A 231 8.98 38.26 -15.84
N ASP A 232 8.53 38.48 -14.58
CA ASP A 232 8.67 39.68 -13.70
C ASP A 232 8.24 41.13 -14.09
N GLU A 233 7.28 41.70 -13.31
CA GLU A 233 7.14 43.09 -12.73
C GLU A 233 5.62 43.35 -12.44
N GLU A 234 5.10 43.61 -11.23
CA GLU A 234 5.25 44.64 -10.16
C GLU A 234 4.10 45.70 -10.08
N THR A 235 3.28 45.55 -9.02
CA THR A 235 2.64 46.58 -8.17
C THR A 235 1.55 47.58 -8.68
N LYS A 236 0.28 47.34 -8.28
CA LYS A 236 -0.67 48.28 -7.59
C LYS A 236 -2.02 47.57 -7.30
N GLN A 237 -2.37 47.31 -6.04
CA GLN A 237 -3.10 48.17 -5.07
C GLN A 237 -4.61 48.39 -5.36
N GLU A 238 -5.42 47.80 -4.48
CA GLU A 238 -6.74 48.18 -3.88
C GLU A 238 -7.55 49.34 -4.53
N ALA A 239 -8.90 49.31 -4.62
CA ALA A 239 -9.85 48.85 -3.59
C ALA A 239 -11.30 48.61 -4.10
N THR A 240 -12.13 48.01 -3.21
CA THR A 240 -13.60 48.12 -3.02
C THR A 240 -14.56 48.38 -4.21
N THR A 241 -15.51 47.47 -4.40
CA THR A 241 -16.72 47.61 -5.25
C THR A 241 -17.96 48.06 -4.46
N GLU A 242 -18.70 49.08 -4.92
CA GLU A 242 -20.16 49.22 -4.69
C GLU A 242 -20.79 50.34 -5.55
N SER A 243 -21.77 50.00 -6.43
CA SER A 243 -22.73 50.86 -7.17
C SER A 243 -23.35 50.02 -8.33
N GLU A 244 -24.62 50.06 -8.72
CA GLU A 244 -25.88 50.52 -8.09
C GLU A 244 -27.09 49.83 -8.78
N LEU A 245 -28.33 50.12 -8.36
CA LEU A 245 -29.58 49.55 -8.89
C LEU A 245 -30.19 50.39 -10.03
N GLY A 246 -30.97 49.75 -10.91
CA GLY A 246 -31.87 50.45 -11.84
C GLY A 246 -32.72 49.53 -12.74
N GLY A 247 -34.05 49.53 -12.57
CA GLY A 247 -35.00 48.81 -13.43
C GLY A 247 -36.37 48.57 -12.77
N GLU A 248 -37.46 49.07 -13.36
CA GLU A 248 -38.81 49.10 -12.78
C GLU A 248 -39.76 48.01 -13.34
N LEU A 249 -40.78 47.58 -12.57
CA LEU A 249 -42.22 47.87 -12.86
C LEU A 249 -43.27 47.07 -12.04
N ALA A 250 -44.35 47.79 -11.67
CA ALA A 250 -45.77 47.36 -11.51
C ALA A 250 -46.31 46.63 -10.24
N ALA A 251 -47.31 47.30 -9.60
CA ALA A 251 -48.44 46.78 -8.77
C ALA A 251 -48.13 46.08 -7.42
N GLU A 252 -48.90 46.17 -6.31
CA GLU A 252 -50.13 46.90 -5.87
C GLU A 252 -50.35 46.65 -4.33
N THR A 253 -51.14 47.33 -3.46
CA THR A 253 -52.03 48.53 -3.48
C THR A 253 -52.18 49.12 -2.03
N THR A 254 -52.83 50.30 -1.89
CA THR A 254 -53.56 50.83 -0.69
C THR A 254 -52.88 50.99 0.70
N GLU A 255 -52.26 52.16 0.93
CA GLU A 255 -52.74 53.33 1.75
C GLU A 255 -53.84 53.20 2.85
N PRO A 256 -54.06 54.22 3.75
CA PRO A 256 -53.26 55.38 4.22
C PRO A 256 -53.39 55.59 5.79
N PRO A 257 -53.50 56.81 6.38
CA PRO A 257 -52.60 58.00 6.52
C PRO A 257 -51.99 58.12 7.95
N ALA A 258 -51.04 58.99 8.36
CA ALA A 258 -50.50 60.33 7.96
C ALA A 258 -51.08 61.57 8.71
N GLU A 259 -50.31 62.69 8.72
CA GLU A 259 -50.57 64.07 9.24
C GLU A 259 -49.88 64.52 10.60
N PRO A 260 -49.56 65.84 10.86
CA PRO A 260 -48.28 66.48 10.45
C PRO A 260 -47.68 67.58 11.43
N VAL A 261 -46.87 68.52 10.89
CA VAL A 261 -46.76 70.02 11.07
C VAL A 261 -45.38 70.68 11.45
N VAL A 262 -44.89 71.56 10.52
CA VAL A 262 -44.04 72.82 10.57
C VAL A 262 -42.52 72.97 10.92
N GLU A 263 -41.89 73.87 10.11
CA GLU A 263 -40.87 74.95 10.39
C GLU A 263 -39.39 74.61 10.73
N GLU A 264 -38.35 75.37 10.29
CA GLU A 264 -38.21 76.46 9.28
C GLU A 264 -36.77 76.46 8.65
N THR A 265 -36.30 77.54 7.99
CA THR A 265 -35.10 77.55 7.07
C THR A 265 -33.99 78.56 7.42
N ALA A 266 -32.73 78.36 6.98
CA ALA A 266 -31.78 79.41 6.50
C ALA A 266 -30.35 78.94 6.08
N VAL A 267 -29.88 79.33 4.87
CA VAL A 267 -28.55 79.95 4.50
C VAL A 267 -27.21 79.18 4.72
N ALA A 268 -26.09 79.40 3.98
CA ALA A 268 -25.78 79.25 2.52
C ALA A 268 -24.29 79.61 2.17
N THR A 269 -23.62 78.83 1.29
CA THR A 269 -22.63 79.23 0.20
C THR A 269 -21.31 80.01 0.51
N PRO A 270 -20.33 80.17 -0.44
CA PRO A 270 -19.70 79.21 -1.39
C PRO A 270 -18.15 79.39 -1.63
N ASP A 271 -17.62 78.69 -2.65
CA ASP A 271 -16.57 79.08 -3.64
C ASP A 271 -15.03 78.94 -3.47
N ALA A 272 -14.48 77.94 -4.20
CA ALA A 272 -13.72 78.06 -5.48
C ALA A 272 -12.18 78.30 -5.60
N ALA A 273 -11.64 77.63 -6.64
CA ALA A 273 -10.48 77.95 -7.52
C ALA A 273 -9.00 77.70 -7.07
N GLY A 274 -8.14 77.37 -8.04
CA GLY A 274 -6.67 77.37 -7.93
C GLY A 274 -5.94 76.30 -8.77
N ASP A 275 -5.31 76.68 -9.89
CA ASP A 275 -4.64 75.80 -10.87
C ASP A 275 -3.09 76.04 -10.91
N GLN A 276 -2.35 75.14 -11.57
CA GLN A 276 -0.99 75.27 -12.16
C GLN A 276 0.32 75.27 -11.32
N LEU A 277 1.19 74.30 -11.70
CA LEU A 277 2.62 74.41 -12.08
C LEU A 277 3.76 74.76 -11.09
N ALA A 278 4.59 73.73 -10.83
CA ALA A 278 6.04 73.63 -11.12
C ALA A 278 7.16 74.21 -10.19
N ALA A 279 8.20 73.36 -10.06
CA ALA A 279 9.66 73.64 -10.01
C ALA A 279 10.45 73.85 -8.67
N SER A 280 11.61 73.17 -8.65
CA SER A 280 12.93 73.51 -8.02
C SER A 280 13.18 73.46 -6.49
N SER A 281 14.35 72.91 -6.15
CA SER A 281 15.15 72.98 -4.91
C SER A 281 15.81 74.38 -4.73
N PRO A 282 16.63 74.71 -3.67
CA PRO A 282 17.32 73.87 -2.66
C PRO A 282 17.43 74.44 -1.20
N SER A 283 18.23 73.74 -0.36
CA SER A 283 19.09 74.22 0.78
C SER A 283 18.57 75.15 1.90
N ASP A 284 18.66 74.73 3.18
CA ASP A 284 19.75 75.13 4.13
C ASP A 284 19.58 74.62 5.60
N LEU A 285 20.57 74.87 6.47
CA LEU A 285 20.69 74.53 7.93
C LEU A 285 20.47 75.81 8.83
N PRO A 286 20.79 75.93 10.17
CA PRO A 286 21.33 74.99 11.17
C PRO A 286 20.82 75.09 12.67
N ALA A 287 21.38 74.22 13.54
CA ALA A 287 21.85 74.40 14.96
C ALA A 287 20.96 74.77 16.18
N GLU A 288 21.11 74.00 17.28
CA GLU A 288 21.64 74.32 18.65
C GLU A 288 21.26 73.16 19.64
N ALA A 289 22.13 72.55 20.49
CA ALA A 289 22.96 72.97 21.66
C ALA A 289 22.15 73.06 22.99
N VAL A 290 22.63 72.78 24.23
CA VAL A 290 23.96 72.84 24.90
C VAL A 290 24.10 71.84 26.09
N ALA A 291 25.32 71.27 26.32
CA ALA A 291 26.06 70.73 27.52
C ALA A 291 25.36 70.29 28.86
N SER A 292 25.97 69.71 29.92
CA SER A 292 27.35 69.31 30.39
C SER A 292 27.16 68.48 31.70
N ALA A 293 28.08 67.70 32.33
CA ALA A 293 29.41 67.08 32.09
C ALA A 293 29.48 65.82 33.03
N ASP A 294 30.53 65.15 33.57
CA ASP A 294 32.01 65.22 33.76
C ASP A 294 32.53 63.74 33.82
N ALA A 295 33.80 63.27 33.66
CA ALA A 295 35.19 63.77 33.81
C ALA A 295 35.80 63.54 35.24
N GLU A 296 36.95 62.88 35.52
CA GLU A 296 37.96 62.06 34.77
C GLU A 296 38.69 61.05 35.72
N ASP A 297 39.30 59.94 35.23
CA ASP A 297 40.76 59.57 35.35
C ASP A 297 41.08 58.15 34.75
N ALA A 298 42.32 57.89 34.28
CA ALA A 298 42.76 56.71 33.47
C ALA A 298 44.31 56.48 33.58
N PRO A 299 45.10 56.03 32.55
CA PRO A 299 45.00 55.00 31.47
C PRO A 299 46.08 53.88 31.72
N PRO A 300 46.85 53.24 30.78
CA PRO A 300 46.79 53.01 29.30
C PRO A 300 46.93 51.50 28.88
N ALA A 301 47.08 51.04 27.61
CA ALA A 301 46.55 51.42 26.28
C ALA A 301 46.90 50.30 25.23
N ASP A 302 46.63 50.56 23.93
CA ASP A 302 46.77 49.74 22.69
C ASP A 302 45.59 48.81 22.32
N ALA A 303 45.11 48.73 21.06
CA ALA A 303 45.28 49.55 19.84
C ALA A 303 44.09 49.26 18.88
N SER A 304 43.82 50.06 17.83
CA SER A 304 42.69 49.80 16.91
C SER A 304 42.76 50.45 15.52
N GLN A 305 42.45 49.64 14.48
CA GLN A 305 42.18 50.00 13.07
C GLN A 305 43.40 50.57 12.28
N PRO A 306 43.48 50.38 10.93
CA PRO A 306 42.63 51.10 9.96
C PRO A 306 42.16 50.31 8.71
N ALA A 307 41.03 50.75 8.13
CA ALA A 307 40.63 50.68 6.71
C ALA A 307 40.52 49.25 6.06
N PRO A 308 39.96 49.11 4.83
CA PRO A 308 40.52 49.68 3.60
C PRO A 308 39.54 50.49 2.73
N ALA A 309 40.09 51.24 1.78
CA ALA A 309 39.38 51.79 0.62
C ALA A 309 40.08 51.32 -0.67
N THR A 310 39.34 51.29 -1.77
CA THR A 310 39.78 51.40 -3.19
C THR A 310 41.15 50.83 -3.60
N GLU A 311 41.16 49.84 -4.51
CA GLU A 311 41.52 50.11 -5.93
C GLU A 311 41.34 48.89 -6.86
N ALA A 312 41.30 49.18 -8.17
CA ALA A 312 41.62 48.32 -9.32
C ALA A 312 40.99 46.91 -9.44
N ALA A 313 39.78 46.86 -10.02
CA ALA A 313 39.42 45.83 -10.99
C ALA A 313 39.09 46.55 -12.32
N THR A 314 40.12 46.76 -13.12
CA THR A 314 40.13 47.75 -14.23
C THR A 314 40.14 47.05 -15.59
N GLU A 315 39.23 47.47 -16.49
CA GLU A 315 39.29 47.24 -17.95
C GLU A 315 39.26 45.74 -18.41
N VAL A 316 38.99 45.39 -19.67
CA VAL A 316 38.50 46.10 -20.87
C VAL A 316 37.55 45.09 -21.58
N ALA A 317 36.30 45.44 -21.88
CA ALA A 317 35.82 45.99 -23.14
C ALA A 317 36.08 45.14 -24.41
N THR A 318 35.00 44.97 -25.19
CA THR A 318 34.94 44.99 -26.67
C THR A 318 36.01 44.27 -27.50
N GLU A 319 35.58 43.29 -28.29
CA GLU A 319 35.33 43.46 -29.74
C GLU A 319 34.17 42.49 -30.11
N ALA A 320 33.06 42.96 -30.69
CA ALA A 320 32.85 43.32 -32.11
C ALA A 320 32.76 42.08 -33.02
N ALA A 321 31.99 42.01 -34.10
CA ALA A 321 30.88 42.76 -34.70
C ALA A 321 30.68 42.12 -36.10
N ALA A 322 29.43 42.08 -36.61
CA ALA A 322 29.07 42.25 -38.03
C ALA A 322 29.76 41.33 -39.10
N GLU A 323 29.50 41.36 -40.42
CA GLU A 323 28.68 42.12 -41.38
C GLU A 323 28.17 41.09 -42.44
N VAL A 324 27.10 41.23 -43.25
CA VAL A 324 25.98 42.19 -43.45
C VAL A 324 24.82 41.34 -44.11
N ALA A 325 23.55 41.72 -44.36
CA ALA A 325 23.04 42.89 -45.08
C ALA A 325 21.54 43.18 -44.82
N GLN A 326 21.18 44.47 -44.89
CA GLN A 326 19.85 44.97 -45.32
C GLN A 326 19.95 45.36 -46.83
N PRO A 327 19.12 46.27 -47.40
CA PRO A 327 17.66 46.39 -47.42
C PRO A 327 17.09 46.44 -48.87
N ALA A 328 15.76 46.43 -49.03
CA ALA A 328 15.11 47.11 -50.17
C ALA A 328 13.66 47.58 -49.85
N GLN A 329 13.45 48.92 -49.91
CA GLN A 329 12.31 49.67 -50.49
C GLN A 329 10.91 49.00 -50.47
N ALA A 330 9.86 49.51 -49.81
CA ALA A 330 9.26 50.87 -49.81
C ALA A 330 8.81 51.35 -51.22
N GLY A 331 7.49 51.35 -51.51
CA GLY A 331 7.01 51.69 -52.87
C GLY A 331 5.51 51.80 -53.15
N THR A 332 4.86 52.87 -52.65
CA THR A 332 3.72 53.59 -53.30
C THR A 332 2.31 52.93 -53.45
N PRO A 333 1.21 53.72 -53.62
CA PRO A 333 -0.10 53.38 -53.04
C PRO A 333 -1.34 53.60 -53.96
N ALA A 334 -2.54 53.68 -53.35
CA ALA A 334 -3.82 54.25 -53.87
C ALA A 334 -4.51 53.46 -55.01
N GLU A 335 -5.80 53.59 -55.36
CA GLU A 335 -7.08 54.08 -54.77
C GLU A 335 -8.19 53.50 -55.70
N GLY A 336 -9.47 53.33 -55.37
CA GLY A 336 -10.30 53.57 -54.19
C GLY A 336 -11.80 53.54 -54.60
N VAL A 337 -12.74 53.54 -53.63
CA VAL A 337 -14.22 53.73 -53.83
C VAL A 337 -14.92 52.51 -54.53
N GLN A 338 -16.09 51.98 -54.10
CA GLN A 338 -17.33 52.65 -53.72
C GLN A 338 -18.21 51.88 -52.69
N ALA A 339 -19.05 52.64 -51.97
CA ALA A 339 -19.93 52.34 -50.83
C ALA A 339 -20.89 51.12 -50.89
N GLY A 340 -21.36 50.68 -49.70
CA GLY A 340 -22.60 49.88 -49.56
C GLY A 340 -22.79 49.10 -48.24
N GLU A 341 -23.31 49.74 -47.19
CA GLU A 341 -24.03 49.09 -46.07
C GLU A 341 -25.44 48.60 -46.51
N PRO A 342 -26.23 47.77 -45.77
CA PRO A 342 -26.21 47.58 -44.30
C PRO A 342 -26.46 46.12 -43.80
N ALA A 343 -26.75 46.00 -42.49
CA ALA A 343 -27.28 44.81 -41.86
C ALA A 343 -28.82 44.64 -42.04
N SER A 344 -29.36 43.57 -41.44
CA SER A 344 -30.78 43.21 -41.22
C SER A 344 -31.59 42.48 -42.32
N ASP A 345 -32.05 41.29 -41.93
CA ASP A 345 -33.38 40.68 -42.08
C ASP A 345 -34.05 40.38 -43.46
N ALA A 346 -34.84 39.31 -43.45
CA ALA A 346 -35.95 38.99 -44.36
C ALA A 346 -35.61 38.68 -45.87
N PRO A 347 -36.57 38.70 -46.83
CA PRO A 347 -37.30 37.47 -47.18
C PRO A 347 -37.43 37.15 -48.69
N SER A 348 -38.29 36.17 -49.03
CA SER A 348 -38.67 35.67 -50.37
C SER A 348 -39.09 36.72 -51.41
N PRO A 349 -39.05 36.40 -52.73
CA PRO A 349 -40.33 36.12 -53.43
C PRO A 349 -40.27 35.12 -54.63
N LEU A 350 -41.45 34.82 -55.20
CA LEU A 350 -41.70 34.20 -56.53
C LEU A 350 -42.30 35.27 -57.48
N PRO A 351 -42.20 35.16 -58.83
CA PRO A 351 -43.36 34.61 -59.60
C PRO A 351 -43.04 33.97 -60.98
N GLY A 352 -44.08 33.39 -61.62
CA GLY A 352 -44.12 32.92 -63.02
C GLY A 352 -44.03 31.39 -63.18
N ALA A 353 -44.83 30.62 -63.93
CA ALA A 353 -45.87 30.77 -64.98
C ALA A 353 -45.46 29.99 -66.25
N GLU A 354 -46.31 29.03 -66.67
CA GLU A 354 -46.59 28.55 -68.06
C GLU A 354 -45.43 28.22 -69.05
N THR A 355 -45.45 27.15 -69.88
CA THR A 355 -46.53 26.24 -70.31
C THR A 355 -46.07 24.85 -70.80
N ALA A 356 -46.99 23.88 -70.71
CA ALA A 356 -47.22 22.63 -71.46
C ALA A 356 -46.22 22.04 -72.50
N ALA A 357 -45.97 20.71 -72.39
CA ALA A 357 -46.01 19.74 -73.50
C ALA A 357 -46.23 18.29 -73.00
N ALA A 358 -46.94 17.45 -73.78
CA ALA A 358 -47.25 16.03 -73.50
C ALA A 358 -46.19 15.08 -74.12
N ALA A 359 -46.17 13.73 -73.98
CA ALA A 359 -47.08 12.71 -73.43
C ALA A 359 -46.24 11.48 -72.96
N GLY A 360 -46.74 10.40 -72.33
CA GLY A 360 -48.07 10.09 -71.80
C GLY A 360 -48.43 8.59 -71.91
N VAL A 361 -48.44 7.86 -70.78
CA VAL A 361 -49.07 6.53 -70.61
C VAL A 361 -49.67 6.50 -69.20
N GLN A 362 -50.90 5.98 -69.03
CA GLN A 362 -51.63 5.94 -67.76
C GLN A 362 -52.05 4.51 -67.36
N PRO A 363 -52.32 4.28 -66.08
CA PRO A 363 -53.64 3.72 -65.75
C PRO A 363 -54.40 4.45 -64.60
N SER A 364 -55.72 4.41 -64.76
CA SER A 364 -56.82 5.10 -64.06
C SER A 364 -57.01 4.87 -62.53
N PRO A 365 -57.86 5.66 -61.83
CA PRO A 365 -57.61 6.12 -60.44
C PRO A 365 -58.70 5.73 -59.39
N PRO A 366 -58.63 6.18 -58.11
CA PRO A 366 -59.59 5.88 -57.03
C PRO A 366 -60.68 6.97 -56.85
N PRO A 367 -61.45 6.99 -55.74
CA PRO A 367 -61.57 8.27 -55.00
C PRO A 367 -61.70 8.22 -53.45
N GLN A 368 -60.98 9.15 -52.82
CA GLN A 368 -61.41 10.16 -51.82
C GLN A 368 -62.60 9.94 -50.84
N ALA A 369 -62.26 9.97 -49.53
CA ALA A 369 -62.57 11.00 -48.52
C ALA A 369 -63.99 11.61 -48.25
N ALA A 370 -64.20 11.85 -46.94
CA ALA A 370 -64.92 12.97 -46.29
C ALA A 370 -66.47 13.01 -46.15
N ALA A 371 -66.91 12.73 -44.90
CA ALA A 371 -67.91 13.43 -44.08
C ALA A 371 -69.34 13.78 -44.59
N GLY A 372 -70.37 13.29 -43.88
CA GLY A 372 -71.74 13.80 -43.96
C GLY A 372 -72.74 13.11 -42.99
N ASN A 373 -73.17 13.86 -41.96
CA ASN A 373 -74.36 13.76 -41.07
C ASN A 373 -75.12 12.44 -40.75
N GLU A 374 -75.63 12.41 -39.51
CA GLU A 374 -76.74 11.58 -38.98
C GLU A 374 -78.10 11.91 -39.68
N PRO A 375 -79.27 11.25 -39.38
CA PRO A 375 -79.58 10.32 -38.28
C PRO A 375 -80.56 9.13 -38.59
N SER A 376 -80.94 8.42 -37.51
CA SER A 376 -82.23 7.69 -37.31
C SER A 376 -82.46 6.34 -38.02
N ASP A 377 -83.31 5.41 -37.52
CA ASP A 377 -83.73 5.04 -36.15
C ASP A 377 -84.45 3.67 -36.22
N ALA A 378 -84.18 2.70 -35.32
CA ALA A 378 -85.00 1.49 -35.08
C ALA A 378 -84.53 0.63 -33.87
N LYS A 379 -84.63 1.21 -32.66
CA LYS A 379 -85.37 0.66 -31.50
C LYS A 379 -85.35 -0.86 -31.18
N ALA A 380 -84.67 -1.18 -30.07
CA ALA A 380 -85.20 -2.01 -28.97
C ALA A 380 -84.73 -1.43 -27.61
N LYS A 381 -85.45 -1.69 -26.51
CA LYS A 381 -85.32 -0.97 -25.21
C LYS A 381 -85.89 -1.83 -24.05
N PRO A 382 -85.65 -1.55 -22.75
CA PRO A 382 -84.37 -1.54 -22.02
C PRO A 382 -84.40 -2.37 -20.70
N ALA A 383 -83.28 -2.41 -19.96
CA ALA A 383 -83.23 -2.72 -18.53
C ALA A 383 -82.13 -1.87 -17.83
N PRO A 384 -82.20 -1.58 -16.51
CA PRO A 384 -81.47 -0.48 -15.87
C PRO A 384 -80.06 -0.83 -15.34
N GLY A 385 -79.28 0.20 -14.98
CA GLY A 385 -77.93 0.06 -14.40
C GLY A 385 -77.53 1.21 -13.48
N VAL A 386 -76.25 1.26 -13.09
CA VAL A 386 -75.60 2.33 -12.30
C VAL A 386 -74.21 2.62 -12.90
N GLY A 387 -73.71 3.86 -12.72
CA GLY A 387 -72.54 4.43 -13.37
C GLY A 387 -71.15 4.11 -12.77
N PRO A 388 -70.09 4.90 -13.10
CA PRO A 388 -68.91 4.32 -13.74
C PRO A 388 -67.54 4.66 -13.11
N LEU A 389 -66.49 3.95 -13.53
CA LEU A 389 -65.09 4.36 -13.38
C LEU A 389 -64.28 4.06 -14.66
N ALA A 390 -63.38 4.97 -15.02
CA ALA A 390 -62.64 4.92 -16.28
C ALA A 390 -61.30 4.17 -16.18
N ALA A 391 -60.99 3.34 -17.17
CA ALA A 391 -59.69 2.68 -17.31
C ALA A 391 -58.68 3.63 -17.97
N ARG A 392 -57.61 4.01 -17.27
CA ARG A 392 -56.49 4.77 -17.85
C ARG A 392 -55.69 3.89 -18.81
N SER A 393 -55.42 4.39 -20.02
CA SER A 393 -54.41 3.82 -20.90
C SER A 393 -53.00 4.04 -20.34
N VAL A 394 -52.14 3.03 -20.42
CA VAL A 394 -50.74 3.11 -19.97
C VAL A 394 -49.86 3.46 -21.18
N PRO A 395 -49.08 4.56 -21.15
CA PRO A 395 -48.21 4.92 -22.26
C PRO A 395 -47.06 3.92 -22.41
N LYS A 396 -46.76 3.51 -23.66
CA LYS A 396 -45.60 2.67 -23.97
C LYS A 396 -44.33 3.52 -23.88
N LEU A 397 -43.40 3.10 -23.02
CA LEU A 397 -42.09 3.74 -22.87
C LEU A 397 -41.21 3.55 -24.11
N THR A 398 -40.48 4.59 -24.49
CA THR A 398 -39.52 4.57 -25.60
C THR A 398 -38.25 3.77 -25.26
N LEU A 399 -37.47 3.38 -26.27
CA LEU A 399 -36.18 2.67 -26.10
C LEU A 399 -35.21 3.42 -25.16
N LYS A 400 -35.10 4.76 -25.27
CA LYS A 400 -34.28 5.56 -24.36
C LYS A 400 -34.80 5.51 -22.91
N GLN A 401 -36.11 5.55 -22.71
CA GLN A 401 -36.73 5.44 -21.36
C GLN A 401 -36.58 4.02 -20.78
N LEU A 402 -36.64 2.97 -21.60
CA LEU A 402 -36.36 1.59 -21.18
C LEU A 402 -34.90 1.40 -20.76
N ALA A 403 -33.94 2.00 -21.50
CA ALA A 403 -32.53 2.01 -21.12
C ALA A 403 -32.25 2.81 -19.83
N ALA A 404 -32.91 3.96 -19.65
CA ALA A 404 -32.82 4.72 -18.40
C ALA A 404 -33.42 3.95 -17.21
N LYS A 405 -34.57 3.30 -17.40
CA LYS A 405 -35.21 2.47 -16.37
C LYS A 405 -34.35 1.27 -15.98
N SER A 406 -33.78 0.54 -16.93
CA SER A 406 -32.91 -0.60 -16.64
C SER A 406 -31.58 -0.19 -15.99
N ARG A 407 -31.01 0.96 -16.36
CA ARG A 407 -29.88 1.58 -15.63
C ARG A 407 -30.26 1.93 -14.19
N LYS A 408 -31.44 2.52 -13.94
CA LYS A 408 -31.92 2.85 -12.58
C LYS A 408 -32.18 1.59 -11.74
N GLU A 409 -32.82 0.57 -12.31
CA GLU A 409 -33.00 -0.74 -11.67
C GLU A 409 -31.66 -1.42 -11.36
N ALA A 410 -30.65 -1.28 -12.22
CA ALA A 410 -29.31 -1.79 -11.97
C ALA A 410 -28.55 -1.00 -10.88
N LYS A 411 -28.64 0.34 -10.85
CA LYS A 411 -28.08 1.18 -9.76
C LYS A 411 -28.75 0.81 -8.43
N GLN A 412 -30.07 0.61 -8.42
CA GLN A 412 -30.82 0.16 -7.24
C GLN A 412 -30.38 -1.23 -6.77
N ARG A 413 -30.35 -2.25 -7.63
CA ARG A 413 -29.89 -3.61 -7.24
C ARG A 413 -28.45 -3.63 -6.75
N LYS A 414 -27.57 -2.80 -7.32
CA LYS A 414 -26.19 -2.59 -6.80
C LYS A 414 -26.23 -1.97 -5.38
N ARG A 415 -27.07 -0.95 -5.14
CA ARG A 415 -27.22 -0.28 -3.84
C ARG A 415 -27.80 -1.22 -2.78
N GLU A 416 -28.83 -1.99 -3.12
CA GLU A 416 -29.45 -3.01 -2.26
C GLU A 416 -28.43 -4.10 -1.86
N LYS A 417 -27.66 -4.63 -2.82
CA LYS A 417 -26.59 -5.60 -2.54
C LYS A 417 -25.45 -4.99 -1.70
N LYS A 418 -25.12 -3.71 -1.91
CA LYS A 418 -24.15 -2.98 -1.06
C LYS A 418 -24.67 -2.86 0.37
N ILE A 419 -25.94 -2.50 0.57
CA ILE A 419 -26.58 -2.44 1.89
C ILE A 419 -26.60 -3.81 2.58
N GLU A 420 -26.97 -4.88 1.87
CA GLU A 420 -26.96 -6.24 2.43
C GLU A 420 -25.55 -6.69 2.86
N SER A 421 -24.48 -6.23 2.21
CA SER A 421 -23.11 -6.55 2.61
C SER A 421 -22.67 -6.01 3.99
N PHE A 422 -23.47 -5.14 4.63
CA PHE A 422 -23.24 -4.64 5.99
C PHE A 422 -24.27 -5.13 7.03
N LYS A 423 -25.10 -6.12 6.67
CA LYS A 423 -26.20 -6.67 7.50
C LYS A 423 -25.78 -7.08 8.91
N ASP A 424 -24.61 -7.71 9.03
CA ASP A 424 -24.06 -8.16 10.31
C ASP A 424 -23.65 -7.00 11.23
N TYR A 425 -23.44 -5.80 10.67
CA TYR A 425 -23.04 -4.58 11.38
C TYR A 425 -24.22 -3.64 11.70
N PHE A 426 -25.46 -3.97 11.30
CA PHE A 426 -26.63 -3.11 11.54
C PHE A 426 -27.04 -2.96 13.02
N ARG A 427 -26.62 -3.89 13.88
CA ARG A 427 -26.85 -3.91 15.34
C ARG A 427 -25.66 -4.56 16.07
N TYR A 428 -24.45 -4.08 15.77
CA TYR A 428 -23.21 -4.67 16.26
C TYR A 428 -22.62 -3.85 17.41
N GLN A 429 -22.04 -4.54 18.40
CA GLN A 429 -21.31 -3.95 19.52
C GLN A 429 -20.10 -4.84 19.88
N GLU A 430 -18.91 -4.27 20.00
CA GLU A 430 -17.70 -5.00 20.46
C GLU A 430 -16.77 -4.07 21.27
N PRO A 431 -16.13 -4.54 22.38
CA PRO A 431 -15.20 -3.72 23.16
C PRO A 431 -14.00 -3.25 22.31
N LEU A 432 -13.58 -1.99 22.49
CA LEU A 432 -12.50 -1.39 21.68
C LEU A 432 -11.18 -2.17 21.79
N ALA A 433 -10.85 -2.69 22.97
CA ALA A 433 -9.66 -3.51 23.20
C ALA A 433 -9.72 -4.93 22.58
N LYS A 434 -10.76 -5.27 21.79
CA LYS A 434 -10.97 -6.62 21.22
C LYS A 434 -11.35 -6.64 19.73
N ILE A 435 -11.80 -5.53 19.16
CA ILE A 435 -12.25 -5.50 17.75
C ILE A 435 -11.12 -5.86 16.78
N PRO A 436 -11.29 -6.85 15.88
CA PRO A 436 -10.28 -7.17 14.88
C PRO A 436 -10.10 -6.07 13.81
N PRO A 437 -8.87 -5.85 13.29
CA PRO A 437 -8.58 -4.84 12.28
C PRO A 437 -9.55 -4.81 11.09
N HIS A 438 -9.80 -5.96 10.46
CA HIS A 438 -10.64 -6.05 9.27
C HIS A 438 -12.11 -5.68 9.54
N ARG A 439 -12.64 -5.93 10.76
CA ARG A 439 -14.02 -5.52 11.13
C ARG A 439 -14.11 -4.02 11.28
N LEU A 440 -13.09 -3.38 11.86
CA LEU A 440 -13.04 -1.92 11.95
C LEU A 440 -12.99 -1.28 10.56
N LEU A 441 -12.18 -1.82 9.63
CA LEU A 441 -12.18 -1.37 8.23
C LEU A 441 -13.55 -1.58 7.56
N ALA A 442 -14.20 -2.73 7.75
CA ALA A 442 -15.55 -2.99 7.24
C ALA A 442 -16.61 -2.01 7.79
N ILE A 443 -16.54 -1.68 9.08
CA ILE A 443 -17.45 -0.76 9.76
C ILE A 443 -17.20 0.68 9.29
N ASN A 444 -15.94 1.11 9.22
CA ASN A 444 -15.55 2.40 8.66
C ASN A 444 -15.98 2.52 7.17
N ARG A 445 -15.93 1.44 6.37
CA ARG A 445 -16.48 1.43 5.00
C ARG A 445 -18.00 1.64 4.99
N GLY A 446 -18.72 0.99 5.90
CA GLY A 446 -20.17 1.15 6.03
C GLY A 446 -20.57 2.56 6.45
N GLU A 447 -19.76 3.22 7.27
CA GLU A 447 -19.92 4.62 7.67
C GLU A 447 -19.60 5.59 6.53
N ARG A 448 -18.44 5.46 5.86
CA ARG A 448 -18.10 6.22 4.63
C ARG A 448 -19.19 6.08 3.56
N SER A 449 -19.80 4.90 3.46
CA SER A 449 -20.90 4.62 2.52
C SER A 449 -22.26 5.17 2.95
N LYS A 450 -22.37 5.95 4.04
CA LYS A 450 -23.62 6.49 4.60
C LYS A 450 -24.65 5.40 4.99
N ILE A 451 -24.21 4.15 5.20
CA ILE A 451 -25.08 2.98 5.54
C ILE A 451 -25.11 2.73 7.05
N LEU A 452 -23.98 2.91 7.74
CA LEU A 452 -23.84 2.74 9.18
C LEU A 452 -23.61 4.09 9.86
N ARG A 453 -24.16 4.25 11.06
CA ARG A 453 -23.77 5.27 12.05
C ARG A 453 -22.97 4.56 13.12
N VAL A 454 -21.74 5.01 13.39
CA VAL A 454 -20.82 4.34 14.32
C VAL A 454 -20.45 5.30 15.45
N LYS A 455 -20.45 4.79 16.69
CA LYS A 455 -20.09 5.54 17.89
C LYS A 455 -19.28 4.70 18.87
N VAL A 456 -18.59 5.36 19.79
CA VAL A 456 -17.97 4.77 20.97
C VAL A 456 -18.89 4.96 22.18
N GLU A 457 -19.51 3.87 22.65
CA GLU A 457 -20.26 3.89 23.91
C GLU A 457 -19.32 3.70 25.10
N VAL A 458 -19.43 4.61 26.08
CA VAL A 458 -18.71 4.61 27.36
C VAL A 458 -19.66 5.03 28.48
N ASP A 459 -19.31 4.68 29.72
CA ASP A 459 -20.00 5.16 30.92
C ASP A 459 -19.54 6.60 31.24
N PRO A 460 -20.39 7.62 31.10
CA PRO A 460 -20.00 9.01 31.38
C PRO A 460 -19.80 9.28 32.86
N ALA A 461 -20.47 8.53 33.76
CA ALA A 461 -20.35 8.71 35.20
C ALA A 461 -18.98 8.22 35.70
N ALA A 462 -18.54 7.05 35.24
CA ALA A 462 -17.22 6.49 35.58
C ALA A 462 -16.03 7.26 34.98
N LEU A 463 -16.27 8.08 33.94
CA LEU A 463 -15.30 9.03 33.39
C LEU A 463 -15.33 10.36 34.16
N TYR A 464 -16.53 10.86 34.46
CA TYR A 464 -16.73 12.06 35.26
C TYR A 464 -16.13 11.96 36.67
N GLU A 465 -16.32 10.82 37.35
CA GLU A 465 -15.79 10.59 38.70
C GLU A 465 -14.27 10.76 38.77
N ARG A 466 -13.53 10.22 37.79
CA ARG A 466 -12.06 10.33 37.75
C ARG A 466 -11.61 11.73 37.37
N ALA A 467 -12.29 12.38 36.43
CA ALA A 467 -12.01 13.77 36.11
C ALA A 467 -12.27 14.70 37.31
N GLU A 468 -13.31 14.46 38.11
CA GLU A 468 -13.57 15.19 39.36
C GLU A 468 -12.44 14.95 40.38
N GLN A 469 -12.09 13.68 40.65
CA GLN A 469 -10.99 13.31 41.55
C GLN A 469 -9.64 13.93 41.15
N ARG A 470 -9.44 14.27 39.87
CA ARG A 470 -8.18 14.81 39.34
C ARG A 470 -8.15 16.33 39.22
N LEU A 471 -9.29 16.99 39.04
CA LEU A 471 -9.40 18.45 38.80
C LEU A 471 -9.98 19.25 39.99
N ILE A 472 -10.84 18.64 40.80
CA ILE A 472 -11.64 19.35 41.81
C ILE A 472 -11.27 18.82 43.19
N ARG A 473 -10.68 19.67 44.03
CA ARG A 473 -10.43 19.32 45.42
C ARG A 473 -11.76 19.14 46.18
N PRO A 474 -11.90 18.13 47.05
CA PRO A 474 -13.12 17.94 47.85
C PRO A 474 -13.48 19.11 48.77
N ASP A 475 -12.50 19.93 49.16
CA ASP A 475 -12.63 21.11 50.02
C ASP A 475 -12.65 22.45 49.26
N HIS A 476 -12.78 22.43 47.93
CA HIS A 476 -12.81 23.64 47.12
C HIS A 476 -14.09 24.46 47.40
N PRO A 477 -14.01 25.76 47.73
CA PRO A 477 -15.18 26.57 48.11
C PRO A 477 -16.33 26.51 47.08
N HIS A 478 -15.96 26.54 45.79
CA HIS A 478 -16.89 26.57 44.66
C HIS A 478 -17.01 25.23 43.92
N ALA A 479 -16.84 24.11 44.65
CA ALA A 479 -16.84 22.78 44.04
C ALA A 479 -18.08 22.52 43.16
N GLU A 480 -19.27 22.97 43.53
CA GLU A 480 -20.49 22.75 42.74
C GLU A 480 -20.48 23.47 41.38
N LEU A 481 -19.92 24.69 41.30
CA LEU A 481 -19.72 25.39 40.04
C LEU A 481 -18.70 24.64 39.17
N LEU A 482 -17.56 24.23 39.74
CA LEU A 482 -16.55 23.45 39.02
C LEU A 482 -17.10 22.11 38.52
N ARG A 483 -17.98 21.43 39.28
CA ARG A 483 -18.73 20.24 38.84
C ARG A 483 -19.70 20.54 37.69
N GLY A 484 -20.24 21.76 37.62
CA GLY A 484 -20.99 22.26 36.47
C GLY A 484 -20.10 22.37 35.23
N CYS A 485 -19.02 23.14 35.33
CA CYS A 485 -18.03 23.34 34.26
C CYS A 485 -17.41 22.02 33.77
N LEU A 486 -17.16 21.07 34.68
CA LEU A 486 -16.61 19.77 34.34
C LEU A 486 -17.59 18.87 33.58
N ARG A 487 -18.90 18.93 33.88
CA ARG A 487 -19.92 18.21 33.09
C ARG A 487 -20.02 18.77 31.68
N ASP A 488 -19.99 20.09 31.53
CA ASP A 488 -19.96 20.75 30.23
C ASP A 488 -18.67 20.40 29.45
N ALA A 489 -17.49 20.54 30.07
CA ALA A 489 -16.21 20.15 29.48
C ALA A 489 -16.19 18.68 29.04
N LEU A 490 -16.70 17.77 29.88
CA LEU A 490 -16.73 16.34 29.58
C LEU A 490 -17.62 16.03 28.37
N ILE A 491 -18.85 16.56 28.35
CA ILE A 491 -19.85 16.24 27.32
C ILE A 491 -19.59 16.97 26.00
N ARG A 492 -19.22 18.26 26.06
CA ARG A 492 -19.12 19.14 24.88
C ARG A 492 -17.74 19.16 24.24
N LEU A 493 -16.67 18.95 25.01
CA LEU A 493 -15.29 19.13 24.54
C LEU A 493 -14.47 17.83 24.57
N LEU A 494 -14.37 17.18 25.75
CA LEU A 494 -13.53 15.99 25.94
C LEU A 494 -14.08 14.77 25.21
N LEU A 495 -15.30 14.30 25.51
CA LEU A 495 -15.83 13.07 24.91
C LEU A 495 -15.82 13.10 23.37
N PRO A 496 -16.29 14.18 22.69
CA PRO A 496 -16.26 14.23 21.23
C PRO A 496 -14.83 14.31 20.65
N SER A 497 -13.83 14.79 21.40
CA SER A 497 -12.43 14.78 20.97
C SER A 497 -11.79 13.42 21.18
N LEU A 498 -11.88 12.88 22.39
CA LEU A 498 -11.31 11.58 22.74
C LEU A 498 -11.94 10.42 21.96
N GLU A 499 -13.23 10.49 21.61
CA GLU A 499 -13.85 9.54 20.68
C GLU A 499 -13.19 9.58 19.29
N ARG A 500 -13.01 10.78 18.70
CA ARG A 500 -12.34 10.94 17.41
C ARG A 500 -10.88 10.48 17.45
N GLU A 501 -10.15 10.82 18.50
CA GLU A 501 -8.76 10.42 18.72
C GLU A 501 -8.62 8.90 18.85
N VAL A 502 -9.47 8.25 19.66
CA VAL A 502 -9.44 6.79 19.84
C VAL A 502 -9.91 6.05 18.59
N ARG A 503 -10.95 6.51 17.88
CA ARG A 503 -11.36 5.93 16.60
C ARG A 503 -10.29 6.09 15.53
N ARG A 504 -9.56 7.23 15.51
CA ARG A 504 -8.41 7.45 14.63
C ARG A 504 -7.27 6.48 14.94
N GLU A 505 -6.84 6.39 16.20
CA GLU A 505 -5.73 5.51 16.62
C GLU A 505 -6.03 4.03 16.32
N LEU A 506 -7.28 3.59 16.52
CA LEU A 506 -7.73 2.25 16.16
C LEU A 506 -7.72 2.02 14.64
N THR A 507 -8.12 3.04 13.86
CA THR A 507 -8.15 2.95 12.39
C THR A 507 -6.74 2.90 11.81
N GLU A 508 -5.83 3.74 12.29
CA GLU A 508 -4.42 3.74 11.87
C GLU A 508 -3.73 2.39 12.21
N LYS A 509 -4.01 1.81 13.38
CA LYS A 509 -3.56 0.44 13.72
C LYS A 509 -4.16 -0.63 12.81
N ALA A 510 -5.42 -0.50 12.40
CA ALA A 510 -6.07 -1.46 11.51
C ALA A 510 -5.57 -1.35 10.05
N GLU A 511 -5.30 -0.14 9.58
CA GLU A 511 -4.66 0.11 8.28
C GLU A 511 -3.23 -0.46 8.24
N LEU A 512 -2.40 -0.19 9.25
CA LEU A 512 -1.04 -0.72 9.36
C LEU A 512 -1.02 -2.26 9.32
N HIS A 513 -1.89 -2.91 10.12
CA HIS A 513 -2.03 -4.37 10.12
C HIS A 513 -2.47 -4.92 8.75
N ALA A 514 -3.42 -4.25 8.09
CA ALA A 514 -3.88 -4.66 6.76
C ALA A 514 -2.74 -4.55 5.72
N VAL A 515 -1.98 -3.46 5.75
CA VAL A 515 -0.81 -3.25 4.87
C VAL A 515 0.28 -4.30 5.10
N GLN A 516 0.56 -4.69 6.34
CA GLN A 516 1.50 -5.78 6.65
C GLN A 516 1.05 -7.13 6.08
N VAL A 517 -0.26 -7.44 6.14
CA VAL A 517 -0.83 -8.64 5.49
C VAL A 517 -0.74 -8.56 3.97
N PHE A 518 -1.07 -7.41 3.37
CA PHE A 518 -0.97 -7.19 1.93
C PHE A 518 0.48 -7.29 1.43
N ALA A 519 1.44 -6.77 2.20
CA ALA A 519 2.88 -6.88 1.93
C ALA A 519 3.37 -8.33 1.93
N ARG A 520 2.97 -9.14 2.92
CA ARG A 520 3.27 -10.58 2.96
C ARG A 520 2.68 -11.32 1.76
N ASN A 521 1.41 -11.09 1.46
CA ASN A 521 0.71 -11.72 0.33
C ASN A 521 1.36 -11.34 -1.02
N LEU A 522 1.75 -10.06 -1.19
CA LEU A 522 2.47 -9.61 -2.39
C LEU A 522 3.85 -10.27 -2.51
N ARG A 523 4.63 -10.32 -1.41
CA ARG A 523 5.95 -10.98 -1.40
C ARG A 523 5.87 -12.44 -1.84
N GLN A 524 4.91 -13.19 -1.30
CA GLN A 524 4.68 -14.58 -1.69
C GLN A 524 4.33 -14.72 -3.17
N LEU A 525 3.45 -13.85 -3.68
CA LEU A 525 3.03 -13.88 -5.09
C LEU A 525 4.18 -13.56 -6.07
N LEU A 526 5.05 -12.60 -5.72
CA LEU A 526 6.21 -12.22 -6.53
C LEU A 526 7.34 -13.27 -6.50
N LEU A 527 7.51 -13.97 -5.38
CA LEU A 527 8.56 -14.97 -5.20
C LEU A 527 8.15 -16.40 -5.59
N GLN A 528 6.99 -16.60 -6.23
CA GLN A 528 6.61 -17.90 -6.78
C GLN A 528 7.68 -18.42 -7.78
N PRO A 529 7.98 -19.74 -7.80
CA PRO A 529 9.00 -20.27 -8.71
C PRO A 529 8.63 -20.11 -10.19
N PRO A 530 9.56 -19.61 -11.03
CA PRO A 530 9.33 -19.41 -12.46
C PRO A 530 9.39 -20.74 -13.24
N VAL A 531 8.38 -21.01 -14.08
CA VAL A 531 8.33 -22.21 -14.94
C VAL A 531 8.97 -21.89 -16.30
N ARG A 532 10.30 -21.83 -16.30
CA ARG A 532 11.12 -21.56 -17.49
C ARG A 532 11.04 -22.68 -18.53
N ASP A 533 11.45 -22.37 -19.75
CA ASP A 533 11.75 -23.32 -20.84
C ASP A 533 10.57 -24.22 -21.26
N ARG A 534 9.33 -23.82 -20.93
CA ARG A 534 8.09 -24.52 -21.33
C ARG A 534 7.14 -23.57 -22.08
N ARG A 535 6.55 -24.10 -23.16
CA ARG A 535 5.42 -23.48 -23.87
C ARG A 535 4.15 -23.56 -23.03
N VAL A 536 3.30 -22.54 -23.13
CA VAL A 536 2.13 -22.39 -22.26
C VAL A 536 0.89 -22.04 -23.07
N LEU A 537 -0.21 -22.79 -22.89
CA LEU A 537 -1.55 -22.36 -23.31
C LEU A 537 -2.16 -21.59 -22.16
N ALA A 538 -2.17 -20.26 -22.24
CA ALA A 538 -2.83 -19.43 -21.25
C ALA A 538 -4.33 -19.35 -21.49
N VAL A 539 -5.11 -19.41 -20.41
CA VAL A 539 -6.57 -19.45 -20.42
C VAL A 539 -7.12 -18.38 -19.47
N ASP A 540 -7.69 -17.31 -20.05
CA ASP A 540 -8.47 -16.29 -19.34
C ASP A 540 -9.94 -16.74 -19.28
N PRO A 541 -10.48 -17.14 -18.11
CA PRO A 541 -11.82 -17.70 -18.03
C PRO A 541 -12.94 -16.66 -18.21
N GLY A 542 -14.10 -17.10 -18.70
CA GLY A 542 -15.26 -16.22 -18.78
C GLY A 542 -16.54 -16.89 -19.25
N PHE A 543 -17.66 -16.52 -18.61
CA PHE A 543 -19.00 -17.00 -18.94
C PHE A 543 -19.51 -16.47 -20.29
N ARG A 544 -19.86 -15.16 -20.34
CA ARG A 544 -20.59 -14.57 -21.48
C ARG A 544 -19.68 -14.09 -22.62
N SER A 545 -18.46 -13.66 -22.29
CA SER A 545 -17.42 -13.25 -23.24
C SER A 545 -16.49 -14.39 -23.67
N GLY A 546 -16.84 -15.63 -23.34
CA GLY A 546 -16.00 -16.81 -23.59
C GLY A 546 -14.75 -16.87 -22.70
N CYS A 547 -14.00 -17.94 -22.87
CA CYS A 547 -12.64 -18.09 -22.36
C CYS A 547 -11.66 -17.84 -23.50
N LYS A 548 -10.59 -17.10 -23.24
CA LYS A 548 -9.63 -16.66 -24.27
C LYS A 548 -8.34 -17.43 -24.10
N LEU A 549 -7.83 -17.92 -25.22
CA LEU A 549 -6.69 -18.81 -25.30
C LEU A 549 -5.54 -18.08 -25.99
N ALA A 550 -4.35 -18.11 -25.38
CA ALA A 550 -3.12 -17.65 -26.01
C ALA A 550 -2.04 -18.73 -25.85
N ALA A 551 -1.56 -19.27 -26.96
CA ALA A 551 -0.38 -20.14 -26.99
C ALA A 551 0.87 -19.27 -26.95
N LEU A 552 1.74 -19.52 -25.98
CA LEU A 552 3.02 -18.83 -25.80
C LEU A 552 4.20 -19.78 -26.05
N ASP A 553 5.26 -19.25 -26.65
CA ASP A 553 6.56 -19.93 -26.68
C ASP A 553 7.27 -19.86 -25.31
N GLU A 554 8.38 -20.56 -25.20
CA GLU A 554 9.32 -20.59 -24.07
C GLU A 554 9.81 -19.21 -23.58
N PHE A 555 9.69 -18.15 -24.40
CA PHE A 555 10.09 -16.78 -24.08
C PHE A 555 8.89 -15.84 -23.80
N GLY A 556 7.66 -16.34 -23.90
CA GLY A 556 6.44 -15.55 -23.69
C GLY A 556 6.00 -14.72 -24.91
N ASN A 557 6.43 -15.08 -26.12
CA ASN A 557 5.89 -14.55 -27.39
C ASN A 557 4.61 -15.31 -27.78
N VAL A 558 3.68 -14.63 -28.44
CA VAL A 558 2.39 -15.24 -28.84
C VAL A 558 2.54 -16.02 -30.14
N LEU A 559 2.34 -17.34 -30.07
CA LEU A 559 2.35 -18.26 -31.21
C LEU A 559 0.98 -18.31 -31.94
N GLY A 560 -0.10 -18.09 -31.20
CA GLY A 560 -1.48 -18.08 -31.72
C GLY A 560 -2.51 -17.89 -30.62
N HIS A 561 -3.73 -17.52 -30.99
CA HIS A 561 -4.81 -17.25 -30.04
C HIS A 561 -6.21 -17.58 -30.58
N THR A 562 -7.17 -17.81 -29.69
CA THR A 562 -8.60 -17.90 -30.05
C THR A 562 -9.51 -17.62 -28.86
N VAL A 563 -10.83 -17.59 -29.09
CA VAL A 563 -11.85 -17.48 -28.03
C VAL A 563 -12.83 -18.64 -28.15
N ILE A 564 -13.04 -19.35 -27.04
CA ILE A 564 -13.95 -20.50 -26.94
C ILE A 564 -15.07 -20.22 -25.93
N HIS A 565 -16.13 -21.03 -25.92
CA HIS A 565 -17.13 -21.01 -24.85
C HIS A 565 -17.19 -22.35 -24.13
N VAL A 566 -16.81 -22.36 -22.86
CA VAL A 566 -16.80 -23.56 -22.00
C VAL A 566 -18.21 -23.92 -21.47
N ILE A 567 -19.16 -23.00 -21.59
CA ILE A 567 -20.57 -23.13 -21.18
C ILE A 567 -21.45 -22.58 -22.32
N GLY A 568 -22.47 -23.34 -22.72
CA GLY A 568 -23.36 -22.97 -23.82
C GLY A 568 -24.15 -24.17 -24.32
N LYS A 569 -24.42 -24.21 -25.63
CA LYS A 569 -24.90 -25.40 -26.32
C LYS A 569 -23.77 -26.40 -26.50
N ASP A 570 -24.04 -27.70 -26.38
CA ASP A 570 -23.08 -28.80 -26.50
C ASP A 570 -22.19 -28.72 -27.74
N GLU A 571 -22.75 -28.30 -28.88
CA GLU A 571 -22.04 -28.09 -30.15
C GLU A 571 -20.91 -27.04 -30.03
N ILE A 572 -21.17 -25.93 -29.36
CA ILE A 572 -20.21 -24.84 -29.15
C ILE A 572 -19.13 -25.28 -28.17
N VAL A 573 -19.51 -25.98 -27.10
CA VAL A 573 -18.56 -26.53 -26.12
C VAL A 573 -17.67 -27.60 -26.76
N ARG A 574 -18.22 -28.48 -27.61
CA ARG A 574 -17.47 -29.50 -28.36
C ARG A 574 -16.47 -28.87 -29.34
N ARG A 575 -16.87 -27.83 -30.08
CA ARG A 575 -15.96 -27.03 -30.91
C ARG A 575 -14.83 -26.42 -30.05
N GLY A 576 -15.16 -25.86 -28.89
CA GLY A 576 -14.18 -25.33 -27.93
C GLY A 576 -13.17 -26.37 -27.44
N ARG A 577 -13.60 -27.61 -27.15
CA ARG A 577 -12.69 -28.73 -26.82
C ARG A 577 -11.74 -29.04 -27.97
N GLN A 578 -12.27 -29.16 -29.19
CA GLN A 578 -11.47 -29.46 -30.37
C GLN A 578 -10.41 -28.38 -30.64
N GLN A 579 -10.77 -27.09 -30.53
CA GLN A 579 -9.83 -25.98 -30.70
C GLN A 579 -8.70 -25.97 -29.64
N ILE A 580 -8.96 -26.39 -28.39
CA ILE A 580 -7.90 -26.59 -27.39
C ILE A 580 -6.93 -27.70 -27.85
N VAL A 581 -7.47 -28.85 -28.26
CA VAL A 581 -6.66 -30.00 -28.74
C VAL A 581 -5.80 -29.60 -29.94
N GLU A 582 -6.39 -28.93 -30.92
CA GLU A 582 -5.69 -28.42 -32.11
C GLU A 582 -4.53 -27.48 -31.73
N MET A 583 -4.76 -26.49 -30.86
CA MET A 583 -3.69 -25.58 -30.40
C MET A 583 -2.60 -26.31 -29.60
N VAL A 584 -2.96 -27.23 -28.70
CA VAL A 584 -1.96 -27.96 -27.89
C VAL A 584 -1.06 -28.85 -28.77
N LEU A 585 -1.64 -29.52 -29.76
CA LEU A 585 -0.88 -30.37 -30.68
C LEU A 585 -0.04 -29.55 -31.66
N MET A 586 -0.62 -28.49 -32.26
CA MET A 586 0.03 -27.64 -33.27
C MET A 586 1.24 -26.88 -32.73
N TYR A 587 1.17 -26.36 -31.50
CA TYR A 587 2.25 -25.57 -30.91
C TYR A 587 3.15 -26.37 -29.94
N HIS A 588 2.87 -27.67 -29.79
CA HIS A 588 3.56 -28.61 -28.88
C HIS A 588 3.58 -28.12 -27.42
N ILE A 589 2.39 -27.92 -26.84
CA ILE A 589 2.23 -27.29 -25.53
C ILE A 589 2.20 -28.33 -24.39
N PRO A 590 3.19 -28.35 -23.47
CA PRO A 590 3.17 -29.25 -22.31
C PRO A 590 2.33 -28.74 -21.13
N VAL A 591 2.02 -27.43 -21.06
CA VAL A 591 1.37 -26.81 -19.88
C VAL A 591 0.22 -25.88 -20.27
N ILE A 592 -0.90 -26.00 -19.55
CA ILE A 592 -2.07 -25.12 -19.66
C ILE A 592 -2.21 -24.28 -18.38
N ALA A 593 -2.08 -22.95 -18.50
CA ALA A 593 -2.18 -22.01 -17.39
C ALA A 593 -3.60 -21.42 -17.32
N ILE A 594 -4.29 -21.59 -16.19
CA ILE A 594 -5.70 -21.18 -16.04
C ILE A 594 -5.82 -20.05 -15.02
N GLY A 595 -6.39 -18.90 -15.42
CA GLY A 595 -6.69 -17.80 -14.50
C GLY A 595 -7.64 -18.23 -13.36
N ASN A 596 -7.39 -17.78 -12.14
CA ASN A 596 -8.12 -18.21 -10.94
C ASN A 596 -9.51 -17.56 -10.74
N GLY A 597 -10.01 -16.77 -11.69
CA GLY A 597 -11.23 -15.97 -11.52
C GLY A 597 -12.51 -16.56 -12.12
N THR A 598 -13.21 -15.73 -12.90
CA THR A 598 -14.64 -15.93 -13.20
C THR A 598 -14.87 -17.03 -14.23
N ALA A 599 -15.43 -18.16 -13.80
CA ALA A 599 -15.56 -19.44 -14.53
C ALA A 599 -14.30 -20.33 -14.52
N CYS A 600 -13.32 -20.07 -13.65
CA CYS A 600 -12.13 -20.91 -13.48
C CYS A 600 -12.47 -22.40 -13.26
N ARG A 601 -13.46 -22.72 -12.42
CA ARG A 601 -13.82 -24.12 -12.06
C ARG A 601 -14.44 -24.89 -13.22
N GLU A 602 -15.12 -24.19 -14.12
CA GLU A 602 -15.74 -24.76 -15.30
C GLU A 602 -14.72 -24.95 -16.43
N SER A 603 -13.78 -24.01 -16.59
CA SER A 603 -12.61 -24.18 -17.46
C SER A 603 -11.68 -25.31 -16.99
N GLU A 604 -11.39 -25.40 -15.68
CA GLU A 604 -10.55 -26.45 -15.09
C GLU A 604 -11.09 -27.85 -15.40
N ARG A 605 -12.40 -28.07 -15.18
CA ARG A 605 -13.05 -29.35 -15.50
C ARG A 605 -12.95 -29.67 -16.99
N LEU A 606 -13.26 -28.71 -17.86
CA LEU A 606 -13.18 -28.94 -19.31
C LEU A 606 -11.76 -29.34 -19.74
N ILE A 607 -10.75 -28.65 -19.23
CA ILE A 607 -9.33 -28.89 -19.53
C ILE A 607 -8.84 -30.22 -18.96
N ALA A 608 -9.20 -30.55 -17.73
CA ALA A 608 -8.89 -31.86 -17.13
C ALA A 608 -9.57 -33.02 -17.88
N ASP A 609 -10.83 -32.85 -18.30
CA ASP A 609 -11.53 -33.84 -19.12
C ASP A 609 -10.92 -33.97 -20.52
N ILE A 610 -10.30 -32.92 -21.09
CA ILE A 610 -9.54 -33.01 -22.36
C ILE A 610 -8.22 -33.76 -22.14
N ILE A 611 -7.49 -33.46 -21.06
CA ILE A 611 -6.23 -34.14 -20.71
C ILE A 611 -6.46 -35.63 -20.43
N ALA A 612 -7.58 -36.00 -19.80
CA ALA A 612 -7.92 -37.38 -19.47
C ALA A 612 -8.40 -38.22 -20.68
N HIS A 613 -8.80 -37.60 -21.79
CA HIS A 613 -9.45 -38.29 -22.92
C HIS A 613 -8.80 -37.98 -24.27
N GLU A 614 -8.99 -36.77 -24.82
CA GLU A 614 -8.45 -36.39 -26.14
C GLU A 614 -6.92 -36.26 -26.16
N LEU A 615 -6.28 -35.84 -25.06
CA LEU A 615 -4.83 -35.67 -24.95
C LEU A 615 -4.13 -36.74 -24.08
N LYS A 616 -4.80 -37.88 -23.81
CA LYS A 616 -4.34 -38.92 -22.89
C LYS A 616 -2.92 -39.45 -23.17
N ASP A 617 -2.50 -39.46 -24.43
CA ASP A 617 -1.23 -40.01 -24.92
C ASP A 617 -0.10 -38.95 -24.96
N HIS A 618 -0.38 -37.71 -24.52
CA HIS A 618 0.55 -36.58 -24.50
C HIS A 618 0.86 -36.15 -23.07
N ASP A 619 2.09 -35.68 -22.80
CA ASP A 619 2.50 -35.21 -21.46
C ASP A 619 2.05 -33.79 -21.15
N VAL A 620 0.72 -33.59 -21.20
CA VAL A 620 0.06 -32.31 -20.95
C VAL A 620 -0.41 -32.23 -19.51
N GLN A 621 -0.12 -31.10 -18.87
CA GLN A 621 -0.48 -30.76 -17.50
C GLN A 621 -1.21 -29.41 -17.47
N TYR A 622 -1.98 -29.15 -16.42
CA TYR A 622 -2.56 -27.83 -16.16
C TYR A 622 -2.17 -27.29 -14.78
N VAL A 623 -2.24 -25.97 -14.62
CA VAL A 623 -1.98 -25.29 -13.34
C VAL A 623 -2.83 -24.01 -13.24
N THR A 624 -3.30 -23.69 -12.04
CA THR A 624 -4.07 -22.46 -11.77
C THR A 624 -3.14 -21.33 -11.40
N VAL A 625 -3.33 -20.15 -12.01
CA VAL A 625 -2.47 -18.96 -11.89
C VAL A 625 -3.30 -17.76 -11.42
N ASN A 626 -2.71 -16.87 -10.63
CA ASN A 626 -3.40 -15.69 -10.14
C ASN A 626 -3.61 -14.66 -11.27
N GLU A 627 -4.86 -14.33 -11.60
CA GLU A 627 -5.20 -13.32 -12.63
C GLU A 627 -5.27 -11.88 -12.09
N ALA A 628 -5.09 -11.67 -10.78
CA ALA A 628 -5.22 -10.36 -10.14
C ALA A 628 -4.40 -9.27 -10.86
N GLY A 629 -5.05 -8.20 -11.31
CA GLY A 629 -4.43 -7.11 -12.06
C GLY A 629 -4.15 -7.38 -13.55
N ALA A 630 -4.46 -8.56 -14.11
CA ALA A 630 -4.24 -8.84 -15.54
C ALA A 630 -5.09 -7.92 -16.45
N SER A 631 -6.30 -7.57 -15.99
CA SER A 631 -7.17 -6.55 -16.60
C SER A 631 -6.64 -5.12 -16.49
N VAL A 632 -5.83 -4.82 -15.47
CA VAL A 632 -5.18 -3.51 -15.29
C VAL A 632 -3.94 -3.42 -16.18
N TYR A 633 -3.16 -4.49 -16.26
CA TYR A 633 -2.08 -4.61 -17.25
C TYR A 633 -2.60 -4.41 -18.68
N SER A 634 -3.70 -5.09 -19.06
CA SER A 634 -4.14 -5.09 -20.45
C SER A 634 -4.67 -3.75 -20.98
N THR A 635 -5.15 -2.89 -20.08
CA THR A 635 -5.58 -1.51 -20.40
C THR A 635 -4.48 -0.47 -20.19
N SER A 636 -3.40 -0.79 -19.46
CA SER A 636 -2.25 0.11 -19.21
C SER A 636 -1.51 0.55 -20.48
N SER A 637 -0.66 1.59 -20.35
CA SER A 637 0.31 1.97 -21.39
C SER A 637 1.29 0.84 -21.70
N VAL A 638 1.90 0.23 -20.67
CA VAL A 638 2.87 -0.88 -20.80
C VAL A 638 2.29 -2.04 -21.61
N GLY A 639 1.03 -2.42 -21.34
CA GLY A 639 0.35 -3.47 -22.11
C GLY A 639 0.05 -3.08 -23.57
N ARG A 640 -0.19 -1.79 -23.85
CA ARG A 640 -0.33 -1.27 -25.23
C ARG A 640 1.02 -1.22 -25.96
N GLU A 641 2.10 -0.86 -25.27
CA GLU A 641 3.47 -0.79 -25.80
C GLU A 641 4.04 -2.19 -26.11
N GLU A 642 3.88 -3.17 -25.21
CA GLU A 642 4.35 -4.54 -25.45
C GLU A 642 3.51 -5.31 -26.47
N LEU A 643 2.19 -5.07 -26.50
CA LEU A 643 1.23 -5.88 -27.26
C LEU A 643 0.25 -5.00 -28.07
N PRO A 644 0.73 -4.12 -28.97
CA PRO A 644 -0.10 -3.12 -29.65
C PRO A 644 -1.13 -3.73 -30.61
N ARG A 645 -0.80 -4.85 -31.26
CA ARG A 645 -1.68 -5.56 -32.21
C ARG A 645 -2.80 -6.38 -31.55
N PHE A 646 -2.75 -6.57 -30.23
CA PHE A 646 -3.70 -7.40 -29.49
C PHE A 646 -4.69 -6.52 -28.72
N ASP A 647 -5.95 -6.94 -28.64
CA ASP A 647 -6.94 -6.26 -27.81
C ASP A 647 -6.71 -6.51 -26.30
N PRO A 648 -7.30 -5.69 -25.39
CA PRO A 648 -7.10 -5.85 -23.95
C PRO A 648 -7.55 -7.21 -23.37
N VAL A 649 -8.48 -7.90 -24.02
CA VAL A 649 -8.97 -9.21 -23.57
C VAL A 649 -7.94 -10.29 -23.91
N LEU A 650 -7.28 -10.20 -25.06
CA LEU A 650 -6.16 -11.07 -25.44
C LEU A 650 -4.90 -10.79 -24.61
N ARG A 651 -4.55 -9.52 -24.35
CA ARG A 651 -3.42 -9.15 -23.48
C ARG A 651 -3.55 -9.70 -22.06
N SER A 652 -4.77 -9.79 -21.53
CA SER A 652 -5.06 -10.40 -20.22
C SER A 652 -4.66 -11.89 -20.20
N ALA A 653 -5.05 -12.66 -21.22
CA ALA A 653 -4.64 -14.05 -21.38
C ALA A 653 -3.11 -14.20 -21.51
N VAL A 654 -2.43 -13.34 -22.29
CA VAL A 654 -0.96 -13.36 -22.42
C VAL A 654 -0.29 -13.12 -21.06
N SER A 655 -0.80 -12.21 -20.22
CA SER A 655 -0.29 -11.98 -18.86
C SER A 655 -0.43 -13.22 -17.98
N ILE A 656 -1.56 -13.94 -18.04
CA ILE A 656 -1.78 -15.19 -17.28
C ILE A 656 -0.72 -16.26 -17.64
N GLY A 657 -0.33 -16.37 -18.92
CA GLY A 657 0.73 -17.29 -19.34
C GLY A 657 2.12 -16.85 -18.87
N ARG A 658 2.46 -15.58 -19.08
CA ARG A 658 3.76 -15.01 -18.68
C ARG A 658 4.00 -15.05 -17.17
N ARG A 659 2.95 -14.87 -16.37
CA ARG A 659 3.00 -15.05 -14.90
C ARG A 659 3.42 -16.45 -14.47
N LEU A 660 3.14 -17.48 -15.27
CA LEU A 660 3.62 -18.83 -14.96
C LEU A 660 5.10 -18.98 -15.31
N GLN A 661 5.54 -18.36 -16.41
CA GLN A 661 6.92 -18.42 -16.89
C GLN A 661 7.87 -17.63 -16.00
N ASP A 662 7.52 -16.40 -15.62
CA ASP A 662 8.15 -15.66 -14.51
C ASP A 662 7.15 -14.72 -13.79
N PRO A 663 6.67 -15.09 -12.59
CA PRO A 663 5.76 -14.28 -11.80
C PRO A 663 6.29 -12.86 -11.54
N LEU A 664 7.58 -12.73 -11.22
CA LEU A 664 8.20 -11.46 -10.86
C LEU A 664 8.22 -10.52 -12.07
N SER A 665 8.81 -10.98 -13.18
CA SER A 665 9.03 -10.17 -14.39
C SER A 665 7.74 -9.69 -15.08
N GLU A 666 6.62 -10.37 -14.87
CA GLU A 666 5.30 -9.97 -15.40
C GLU A 666 4.50 -9.12 -14.40
N LEU A 667 4.53 -9.40 -13.09
CA LEU A 667 3.75 -8.65 -12.10
C LEU A 667 4.30 -7.23 -11.83
N VAL A 668 5.61 -7.01 -11.95
CA VAL A 668 6.24 -5.67 -11.82
C VAL A 668 5.73 -4.63 -12.81
N LYS A 669 5.08 -5.06 -13.90
CA LYS A 669 4.46 -4.21 -14.92
C LYS A 669 3.17 -3.52 -14.46
N ILE A 670 2.64 -3.90 -13.30
CA ILE A 670 1.39 -3.40 -12.72
C ILE A 670 1.74 -2.58 -11.48
N ASN A 671 1.04 -1.46 -11.25
CA ASN A 671 1.15 -0.74 -9.97
C ASN A 671 0.77 -1.71 -8.82
N PRO A 672 1.63 -1.92 -7.81
CA PRO A 672 1.37 -2.92 -6.77
C PRO A 672 0.06 -2.72 -5.99
N ALA A 673 -0.38 -1.47 -5.81
CA ALA A 673 -1.66 -1.16 -5.15
C ALA A 673 -2.89 -1.61 -5.96
N ASN A 674 -2.73 -1.90 -7.26
CA ASN A 674 -3.76 -2.47 -8.15
C ASN A 674 -3.68 -3.99 -8.30
N ILE A 675 -2.66 -4.66 -7.76
CA ILE A 675 -2.62 -6.12 -7.64
C ILE A 675 -3.49 -6.49 -6.44
N GLY A 676 -4.55 -7.28 -6.65
CA GLY A 676 -5.46 -7.71 -5.59
C GLY A 676 -4.79 -8.70 -4.63
N VAL A 677 -4.22 -8.18 -3.54
CA VAL A 677 -3.45 -8.95 -2.54
C VAL A 677 -4.17 -9.11 -1.20
N GLY A 678 -5.34 -8.50 -1.01
CA GLY A 678 -6.19 -8.83 0.14
C GLY A 678 -7.55 -8.15 0.21
N LEU A 679 -8.37 -8.61 1.16
CA LEU A 679 -9.68 -8.02 1.43
C LEU A 679 -9.52 -6.66 2.13
N TYR A 680 -10.38 -5.69 1.81
CA TYR A 680 -10.32 -4.31 2.31
C TYR A 680 -9.11 -3.49 1.82
N GLN A 681 -8.41 -3.91 0.77
CA GLN A 681 -7.29 -3.17 0.16
C GLN A 681 -7.66 -1.72 -0.23
N HIS A 682 -8.79 -1.54 -0.93
CA HIS A 682 -9.33 -0.21 -1.28
C HIS A 682 -9.91 0.59 -0.10
N ASP A 683 -9.96 0.02 1.11
CA ASP A 683 -10.45 0.71 2.29
C ASP A 683 -9.33 1.47 3.06
N VAL A 684 -8.06 1.15 2.77
CA VAL A 684 -6.85 1.78 3.32
C VAL A 684 -6.44 3.02 2.52
N LYS A 685 -5.67 3.94 3.12
CA LYS A 685 -5.12 5.13 2.46
C LYS A 685 -4.16 4.76 1.31
N SER A 686 -4.52 5.10 0.07
CA SER A 686 -3.80 4.68 -1.15
C SER A 686 -2.30 4.96 -1.13
N LYS A 687 -1.87 6.19 -0.79
CA LYS A 687 -0.44 6.56 -0.79
C LYS A 687 0.41 5.76 0.21
N HIS A 688 -0.17 5.36 1.34
CA HIS A 688 0.54 4.51 2.32
C HIS A 688 0.62 3.06 1.82
N LEU A 689 -0.47 2.55 1.24
CA LEU A 689 -0.50 1.22 0.62
C LEU A 689 0.54 1.13 -0.52
N GLU A 690 0.57 2.11 -1.41
CA GLU A 690 1.46 2.17 -2.58
C GLU A 690 2.94 2.14 -2.18
N VAL A 691 3.38 3.07 -1.30
CA VAL A 691 4.77 3.11 -0.80
C VAL A 691 5.17 1.79 -0.12
N SER A 692 4.29 1.19 0.69
CA SER A 692 4.58 -0.08 1.36
C SER A 692 4.67 -1.27 0.39
N LEU A 693 3.86 -1.29 -0.67
CA LEU A 693 3.88 -2.38 -1.64
C LEU A 693 5.00 -2.21 -2.68
N ASP A 694 5.34 -1.00 -3.11
CA ASP A 694 6.53 -0.73 -3.95
C ASP A 694 7.83 -1.17 -3.24
N ALA A 695 7.94 -0.92 -1.92
CA ALA A 695 9.07 -1.39 -1.11
C ALA A 695 9.17 -2.94 -1.04
N VAL A 696 8.03 -3.65 -1.08
CA VAL A 696 8.01 -5.12 -1.20
C VAL A 696 8.49 -5.57 -2.58
N VAL A 697 8.12 -4.86 -3.65
CA VAL A 697 8.63 -5.16 -4.99
C VAL A 697 10.14 -4.94 -5.06
N GLU A 698 10.64 -3.79 -4.58
CA GLU A 698 12.07 -3.49 -4.46
C GLU A 698 12.82 -4.64 -3.74
N SER A 699 12.32 -5.06 -2.57
CA SER A 699 12.88 -6.18 -1.84
C SER A 699 12.92 -7.48 -2.67
N CYS A 700 11.82 -7.85 -3.32
CA CYS A 700 11.75 -9.08 -4.12
C CYS A 700 12.69 -9.05 -5.33
N VAL A 701 12.77 -7.91 -6.02
CA VAL A 701 13.62 -7.72 -7.21
C VAL A 701 15.10 -7.78 -6.84
N ASN A 702 15.52 -7.15 -5.75
CA ASN A 702 16.92 -7.18 -5.31
C ASN A 702 17.31 -8.50 -4.61
N PHE A 703 16.36 -9.20 -3.99
CA PHE A 703 16.55 -10.55 -3.47
C PHE A 703 16.87 -11.55 -4.60
N VAL A 704 16.08 -11.52 -5.69
CA VAL A 704 16.25 -12.40 -6.87
C VAL A 704 17.39 -11.95 -7.78
N GLY A 705 17.68 -10.65 -7.86
CA GLY A 705 18.66 -10.06 -8.79
C GLY A 705 18.20 -10.17 -10.26
N VAL A 706 18.65 -9.23 -11.09
CA VAL A 706 18.08 -8.98 -12.42
C VAL A 706 19.15 -9.14 -13.49
N ASP A 707 18.93 -9.99 -14.50
CA ASP A 707 19.78 -10.01 -15.69
C ASP A 707 19.51 -8.75 -16.54
N VAL A 708 20.52 -7.89 -16.63
CA VAL A 708 20.44 -6.58 -17.27
C VAL A 708 20.19 -6.67 -18.79
N ASN A 709 20.49 -7.82 -19.41
CA ASN A 709 20.35 -8.01 -20.85
C ASN A 709 18.95 -8.49 -21.27
N THR A 710 18.23 -9.20 -20.41
CA THR A 710 16.86 -9.68 -20.70
C THR A 710 15.76 -8.84 -20.05
N ALA A 711 16.01 -8.23 -18.90
CA ALA A 711 15.00 -7.53 -18.10
C ALA A 711 14.23 -6.41 -18.84
N SER A 712 12.99 -6.17 -18.43
CA SER A 712 12.17 -5.04 -18.89
C SER A 712 12.53 -3.74 -18.13
N PRO A 713 12.23 -2.54 -18.68
CA PRO A 713 12.34 -1.29 -17.93
C PRO A 713 11.50 -1.28 -16.64
N ALA A 714 10.36 -1.98 -16.64
CA ALA A 714 9.48 -2.11 -15.47
C ALA A 714 10.11 -2.96 -14.35
N LEU A 715 10.92 -3.96 -14.68
CA LEU A 715 11.69 -4.73 -13.70
C LEU A 715 12.91 -3.94 -13.20
N LEU A 716 13.65 -3.33 -14.13
CA LEU A 716 14.86 -2.54 -13.82
C LEU A 716 14.56 -1.34 -12.90
N ARG A 717 13.37 -0.74 -12.94
CA ARG A 717 13.01 0.42 -12.07
C ARG A 717 13.08 0.13 -10.57
N TYR A 718 12.99 -1.15 -10.17
CA TYR A 718 12.99 -1.60 -8.77
C TYR A 718 14.35 -2.15 -8.32
N VAL A 719 15.37 -2.15 -9.17
CA VAL A 719 16.74 -2.45 -8.74
C VAL A 719 17.23 -1.31 -7.86
N SER A 720 17.89 -1.66 -6.75
CA SER A 720 18.46 -0.73 -5.78
C SER A 720 19.28 0.37 -6.47
N GLY A 721 19.02 1.63 -6.13
CA GLY A 721 19.67 2.80 -6.72
C GLY A 721 19.18 3.22 -8.11
N LEU A 722 18.35 2.41 -8.78
CA LEU A 722 17.73 2.78 -10.06
C LEU A 722 16.38 3.46 -9.86
N ASN A 723 15.90 4.08 -10.94
CA ASN A 723 14.58 4.69 -11.06
C ASN A 723 14.06 4.51 -12.49
N GLN A 724 12.81 4.92 -12.76
CA GLN A 724 12.17 4.71 -14.06
C GLN A 724 12.95 5.33 -15.25
N LEU A 725 13.62 6.46 -15.04
CA LEU A 725 14.42 7.13 -16.08
C LEU A 725 15.73 6.39 -16.37
N THR A 726 16.49 6.03 -15.33
CA THR A 726 17.75 5.27 -15.47
C THR A 726 17.49 3.86 -16.02
N ALA A 727 16.47 3.16 -15.52
CA ALA A 727 16.03 1.87 -16.04
C ALA A 727 15.68 1.91 -17.54
N ARG A 728 14.95 2.94 -17.99
CA ARG A 728 14.64 3.15 -19.40
C ARG A 728 15.89 3.44 -20.23
N ARG A 729 16.82 4.27 -19.71
CA ARG A 729 18.10 4.56 -20.38
C ARG A 729 19.02 3.34 -20.49
N MET A 730 19.07 2.46 -19.49
CA MET A 730 19.82 1.19 -19.58
C MET A 730 19.27 0.28 -20.69
N TYR A 731 17.93 0.17 -20.76
CA TYR A 731 17.26 -0.57 -21.84
C TYR A 731 17.59 0.04 -23.21
N GLU A 732 17.44 1.35 -23.38
CA GLU A 732 17.74 2.01 -24.66
C GLU A 732 19.23 1.98 -25.03
N TYR A 733 20.14 1.96 -24.04
CA TYR A 733 21.56 1.76 -24.25
C TYR A 733 21.84 0.38 -24.84
N ARG A 734 21.32 -0.71 -24.24
CA ARG A 734 21.55 -2.07 -24.78
C ARG A 734 20.89 -2.29 -26.15
N GLN A 735 19.77 -1.63 -26.43
CA GLN A 735 19.16 -1.66 -27.78
C GLN A 735 19.99 -0.92 -28.85
N LYS A 736 20.84 0.05 -28.46
CA LYS A 736 21.69 0.83 -29.38
C LYS A 736 23.12 0.28 -29.51
N HIS A 737 23.68 -0.26 -28.43
CA HIS A 737 25.09 -0.68 -28.34
C HIS A 737 25.28 -2.21 -28.25
N GLY A 738 24.19 -2.98 -28.20
CA GLY A 738 24.21 -4.42 -27.95
C GLY A 738 24.17 -4.78 -26.45
N PRO A 739 24.16 -6.07 -26.11
CA PRO A 739 24.12 -6.52 -24.72
C PRO A 739 25.35 -6.04 -23.94
N PHE A 740 25.14 -5.70 -22.66
CA PHE A 740 26.22 -5.43 -21.72
C PHE A 740 27.05 -6.71 -21.55
N ARG A 741 28.38 -6.56 -21.62
CA ARG A 741 29.34 -7.67 -21.48
C ARG A 741 30.05 -7.67 -20.13
N ASN A 742 30.17 -6.52 -19.49
CA ASN A 742 30.73 -6.38 -18.15
C ASN A 742 30.05 -5.23 -17.39
N ARG A 743 30.07 -5.28 -16.05
CA ARG A 743 29.36 -4.30 -15.20
C ARG A 743 29.86 -2.87 -15.37
N ASP A 744 31.15 -2.65 -15.64
CA ASP A 744 31.71 -1.29 -15.77
C ASP A 744 31.08 -0.47 -16.92
N GLN A 745 30.57 -1.14 -17.96
CA GLN A 745 29.80 -0.51 -19.03
C GLN A 745 28.54 0.22 -18.55
N PHE A 746 28.02 -0.07 -17.34
CA PHE A 746 26.87 0.65 -16.81
C PHE A 746 27.16 2.15 -16.60
N ARG A 747 28.40 2.55 -16.29
CA ARG A 747 28.78 3.98 -16.16
C ARG A 747 28.66 4.76 -17.47
N ASN A 748 28.62 4.08 -18.61
CA ASN A 748 28.40 4.70 -19.92
C ASN A 748 26.92 5.05 -20.16
N VAL A 749 25.99 4.65 -19.29
CA VAL A 749 24.56 4.95 -19.39
C VAL A 749 24.29 6.35 -18.81
N PRO A 750 23.68 7.29 -19.56
CA PRO A 750 23.51 8.67 -19.08
C PRO A 750 22.73 8.77 -17.77
N GLY A 751 23.37 9.32 -16.73
CA GLY A 751 22.79 9.45 -15.37
C GLY A 751 23.01 8.24 -14.46
N PHE A 752 23.81 7.26 -14.87
CA PHE A 752 24.27 6.14 -14.03
C PHE A 752 25.64 6.49 -13.43
N GLY A 753 25.65 7.34 -12.39
CA GLY A 753 26.88 7.77 -11.72
C GLY A 753 27.42 6.74 -10.71
N ASP A 754 28.58 6.97 -10.11
CA ASP A 754 29.22 6.00 -9.20
C ASP A 754 28.37 5.66 -7.96
N ALA A 755 27.60 6.60 -7.41
CA ALA A 755 26.66 6.31 -6.34
C ALA A 755 25.57 5.30 -6.79
N THR A 756 25.02 5.49 -8.00
CA THR A 756 24.09 4.54 -8.63
C THR A 756 24.77 3.20 -8.90
N PHE A 757 26.03 3.20 -9.35
CA PHE A 757 26.81 1.99 -9.58
C PHE A 757 26.99 1.18 -8.29
N ILE A 758 27.40 1.80 -7.20
CA ILE A 758 27.55 1.15 -5.89
C ILE A 758 26.21 0.56 -5.46
N GLN A 759 25.11 1.32 -5.50
CA GLN A 759 23.81 0.81 -5.03
C GLN A 759 23.24 -0.31 -5.93
N ALA A 760 23.54 -0.35 -7.24
CA ALA A 760 22.89 -1.22 -8.21
C ALA A 760 23.73 -2.43 -8.68
N ALA A 761 25.05 -2.31 -8.81
CA ALA A 761 25.85 -3.20 -9.66
C ALA A 761 25.79 -4.67 -9.23
N GLY A 762 25.81 -4.97 -7.92
CA GLY A 762 25.74 -6.35 -7.40
C GLY A 762 24.37 -7.03 -7.59
N PHE A 763 23.31 -6.26 -7.84
CA PHE A 763 21.97 -6.78 -8.13
C PHE A 763 21.74 -6.99 -9.64
N LEU A 764 22.52 -6.28 -10.47
CA LEU A 764 22.52 -6.41 -11.93
C LEU A 764 23.47 -7.54 -12.35
N LYS A 765 22.91 -8.62 -12.88
CA LYS A 765 23.65 -9.78 -13.39
C LYS A 765 23.93 -9.63 -14.89
N ILE A 766 25.03 -10.19 -15.36
CA ILE A 766 25.34 -10.35 -16.79
C ILE A 766 25.59 -11.84 -17.06
N MET A 767 24.61 -12.51 -17.67
CA MET A 767 24.76 -13.90 -18.08
C MET A 767 25.61 -13.98 -19.36
N GLY A 768 26.67 -14.79 -19.35
CA GLY A 768 27.57 -14.92 -20.51
C GLY A 768 28.50 -13.72 -20.76
N GLY A 769 28.74 -12.89 -19.75
CA GLY A 769 29.66 -11.74 -19.82
C GLY A 769 31.14 -12.10 -19.89
N ASP A 770 31.99 -11.08 -20.03
CA ASP A 770 33.45 -11.20 -20.10
C ASP A 770 34.06 -11.67 -18.76
N ASN A 771 33.43 -11.29 -17.64
CA ASN A 771 33.81 -11.68 -16.28
C ASN A 771 32.74 -12.61 -15.67
N PRO A 772 33.06 -13.85 -15.26
CA PRO A 772 32.08 -14.77 -14.69
C PRO A 772 31.54 -14.34 -13.31
N LEU A 773 32.21 -13.43 -12.59
CA LEU A 773 31.71 -12.86 -11.34
C LEU A 773 30.49 -11.95 -11.58
N ASP A 774 30.33 -11.38 -12.77
CA ASP A 774 29.17 -10.53 -13.12
C ASP A 774 27.86 -11.33 -13.20
N ALA A 775 27.91 -12.66 -13.32
CA ALA A 775 26.75 -13.55 -13.21
C ALA A 775 26.37 -13.90 -11.75
N THR A 776 27.12 -13.39 -10.77
CA THR A 776 26.94 -13.67 -9.33
C THR A 776 26.44 -12.44 -8.56
N TRP A 777 26.15 -12.63 -7.27
CA TRP A 777 25.86 -11.53 -6.34
C TRP A 777 27.10 -10.97 -5.64
N ILE A 778 28.30 -11.38 -6.03
CA ILE A 778 29.51 -10.74 -5.54
C ILE A 778 29.50 -9.31 -6.08
N HIS A 779 29.64 -8.31 -5.21
CA HIS A 779 29.68 -6.90 -5.60
C HIS A 779 31.05 -6.57 -6.22
N PRO A 780 31.16 -5.68 -7.24
CA PRO A 780 32.45 -5.32 -7.84
C PRO A 780 33.51 -4.83 -6.84
N GLU A 781 33.12 -4.18 -5.74
CA GLU A 781 34.05 -3.77 -4.67
C GLU A 781 34.79 -4.97 -4.02
N SER A 782 34.19 -6.16 -4.09
CA SER A 782 34.68 -7.40 -3.49
C SER A 782 35.37 -8.34 -4.49
N TYR A 783 35.53 -7.95 -5.76
CA TYR A 783 36.18 -8.80 -6.78
C TYR A 783 37.62 -9.21 -6.42
N PRO A 784 38.50 -8.33 -5.91
CA PRO A 784 39.85 -8.74 -5.48
C PRO A 784 39.83 -9.75 -4.32
N ILE A 785 38.81 -9.71 -3.46
CA ILE A 785 38.62 -10.69 -2.38
C ILE A 785 38.12 -12.01 -2.97
N ALA A 786 37.12 -11.98 -3.85
CA ALA A 786 36.58 -13.16 -4.49
C ALA A 786 37.61 -13.91 -5.35
N GLN A 787 38.52 -13.20 -6.01
CA GLN A 787 39.64 -13.77 -6.75
C GLN A 787 40.63 -14.48 -5.80
N ARG A 788 41.05 -13.84 -4.69
CA ARG A 788 41.89 -14.48 -3.65
C ARG A 788 41.22 -15.72 -3.03
N VAL A 789 39.91 -15.69 -2.81
CA VAL A 789 39.12 -16.85 -2.35
C VAL A 789 39.14 -17.96 -3.39
N LEU A 790 38.94 -17.63 -4.66
CA LEU A 790 38.94 -18.59 -5.77
C LEU A 790 40.31 -19.27 -5.93
N GLU A 791 41.40 -18.53 -5.77
CA GLU A 791 42.78 -19.04 -5.73
C GLU A 791 43.03 -20.00 -4.55
N GLN A 792 42.63 -19.60 -3.33
CA GLN A 792 42.75 -20.44 -2.13
C GLN A 792 41.92 -21.74 -2.22
N LEU A 793 40.77 -21.70 -2.88
CA LEU A 793 39.98 -22.89 -3.22
C LEU A 793 40.60 -23.72 -4.36
N GLY A 794 41.77 -23.39 -4.88
CA GLY A 794 42.41 -24.05 -6.03
C GLY A 794 41.57 -23.98 -7.31
N GLY A 795 40.74 -22.95 -7.45
CA GLY A 795 39.88 -22.72 -8.60
C GLY A 795 40.42 -21.69 -9.59
N SER A 796 39.63 -21.41 -10.62
CA SER A 796 39.92 -20.38 -11.62
C SER A 796 38.64 -19.81 -12.19
N GLU A 797 38.69 -18.58 -12.70
CA GLU A 797 37.54 -17.95 -13.37
C GLU A 797 37.04 -18.79 -14.55
N ALA A 798 37.94 -19.48 -15.27
CA ALA A 798 37.60 -20.42 -16.33
C ALA A 798 36.84 -21.68 -15.82
N GLU A 799 37.03 -22.09 -14.56
CA GLU A 799 36.22 -23.15 -13.93
C GLU A 799 34.82 -22.64 -13.59
N LEU A 800 34.73 -21.44 -13.00
CA LEU A 800 33.46 -20.78 -12.69
C LEU A 800 32.63 -20.49 -13.96
N ALA A 801 33.26 -20.03 -15.04
CA ALA A 801 32.63 -19.82 -16.34
C ALA A 801 32.09 -21.13 -16.94
N ARG A 802 32.83 -22.26 -16.81
CA ARG A 802 32.34 -23.58 -17.22
C ARG A 802 31.15 -24.06 -16.37
N GLN A 803 31.14 -23.76 -15.06
CA GLN A 803 30.04 -24.10 -14.15
C GLN A 803 28.77 -23.29 -14.49
N LEU A 804 28.92 -22.01 -14.84
CA LEU A 804 27.84 -21.14 -15.35
C LEU A 804 27.30 -21.64 -16.70
N ALA A 805 28.17 -21.88 -17.69
CA ALA A 805 27.79 -22.42 -19.00
C ALA A 805 27.18 -23.84 -18.90
N GLY A 806 27.52 -24.61 -17.87
CA GLY A 806 26.88 -25.89 -17.56
C GLY A 806 25.40 -25.76 -17.21
N ARG A 807 24.98 -24.63 -16.61
CA ARG A 807 23.56 -24.27 -16.41
C ARG A 807 22.98 -23.66 -17.70
N GLY A 808 23.77 -22.87 -18.43
CA GLY A 808 23.41 -22.27 -19.72
C GLY A 808 22.96 -23.27 -20.79
N LYS A 809 23.50 -24.50 -20.80
CA LYS A 809 23.13 -25.55 -21.78
C LYS A 809 21.68 -26.07 -21.74
N LEU A 810 20.85 -25.62 -20.79
CA LEU A 810 19.39 -25.83 -20.83
C LEU A 810 18.64 -24.68 -21.54
N ALA A 811 19.27 -23.52 -21.71
CA ALA A 811 18.70 -22.31 -22.33
C ALA A 811 19.37 -21.89 -23.66
N ASP A 812 20.66 -22.19 -23.86
CA ASP A 812 21.48 -21.77 -25.02
C ASP A 812 21.05 -22.39 -26.37
N ALA A 813 20.07 -23.30 -26.37
CA ALA A 813 19.60 -23.95 -27.59
C ALA A 813 18.84 -23.03 -28.57
N ALA A 814 18.37 -21.85 -28.13
CA ALA A 814 17.45 -21.03 -28.91
C ALA A 814 17.53 -19.50 -28.68
N VAL A 815 18.72 -18.87 -28.78
CA VAL A 815 18.84 -17.39 -28.70
C VAL A 815 19.30 -16.74 -30.00
N ARG A 816 18.32 -16.31 -30.82
CA ARG A 816 18.46 -15.22 -31.80
C ARG A 816 17.16 -14.40 -31.85
N PRO A 817 17.04 -13.27 -31.13
CA PRO A 817 15.84 -12.44 -31.18
C PRO A 817 15.78 -11.64 -32.49
N ALA A 818 15.08 -12.19 -33.49
CA ALA A 818 14.73 -11.47 -34.71
C ALA A 818 13.52 -10.55 -34.44
N PHE A 819 13.78 -9.30 -34.05
CA PHE A 819 12.73 -8.28 -33.88
C PHE A 819 12.07 -7.98 -35.24
N GLY A 820 10.89 -8.56 -35.47
CA GLY A 820 10.21 -8.54 -36.77
C GLY A 820 9.59 -7.19 -37.13
N THR A 821 10.31 -6.39 -37.93
CA THR A 821 9.68 -5.37 -38.79
C THR A 821 8.69 -6.03 -39.75
N GLY A 822 7.50 -5.45 -39.89
CA GLY A 822 6.31 -6.20 -40.32
C GLY A 822 6.23 -6.65 -41.79
N VAL A 823 5.33 -7.60 -42.02
CA VAL A 823 4.72 -7.91 -43.32
C VAL A 823 3.20 -7.84 -43.16
N VAL A 824 2.51 -7.47 -44.26
CA VAL A 824 1.07 -7.14 -44.32
C VAL A 824 0.15 -8.37 -44.39
N GLU A 825 -1.15 -8.15 -44.13
CA GLU A 825 -2.21 -9.11 -44.38
C GLU A 825 -2.45 -9.36 -45.87
N ALA A 826 -2.73 -10.61 -46.22
CA ALA A 826 -3.69 -10.98 -47.29
C ALA A 826 -4.25 -12.39 -46.99
N VAL A 827 -5.55 -12.58 -47.16
CA VAL A 827 -6.27 -13.86 -46.93
C VAL A 827 -7.14 -14.16 -48.16
N GLN A 828 -7.45 -15.46 -48.38
CA GLN A 828 -8.20 -16.10 -49.49
C GLN A 828 -7.25 -16.72 -50.55
N ALA A 829 -7.49 -17.94 -51.09
CA ALA A 829 -8.63 -18.87 -50.94
C ALA A 829 -8.19 -20.37 -50.90
N GLU A 830 -9.15 -21.29 -51.05
CA GLU A 830 -9.04 -22.75 -50.82
C GLU A 830 -8.22 -23.54 -51.89
N PRO A 831 -7.75 -24.77 -51.56
CA PRO A 831 -6.92 -25.59 -52.45
C PRO A 831 -7.72 -26.45 -53.45
N ALA A 832 -7.05 -26.92 -54.50
CA ALA A 832 -7.51 -27.94 -55.45
C ALA A 832 -6.34 -28.83 -55.93
N ASP A 833 -6.65 -30.06 -56.37
CA ASP A 833 -5.68 -31.14 -56.58
C ASP A 833 -4.76 -31.03 -57.81
N ALA A 834 -3.50 -31.46 -57.66
CA ALA A 834 -2.72 -32.14 -58.71
C ALA A 834 -1.43 -32.80 -58.13
N GLU A 835 -1.17 -34.06 -58.51
CA GLU A 835 0.10 -34.77 -58.27
C GLU A 835 1.09 -34.60 -59.47
N PRO A 836 2.37 -35.04 -59.35
CA PRO A 836 3.48 -34.32 -59.98
C PRO A 836 4.04 -34.93 -61.28
N PRO A 837 4.98 -34.22 -61.93
CA PRO A 837 6.11 -34.83 -62.62
C PRO A 837 7.47 -34.42 -62.04
N ALA A 838 8.50 -35.23 -62.30
CA ALA A 838 9.91 -34.99 -61.94
C ALA A 838 10.80 -35.02 -63.23
N PRO A 839 12.15 -35.13 -63.17
CA PRO A 839 13.01 -33.95 -63.03
C PRO A 839 14.11 -33.80 -64.11
N SER A 840 14.40 -32.56 -64.50
CA SER A 840 15.53 -32.11 -65.35
C SER A 840 15.59 -30.56 -65.31
N GLU A 841 16.64 -29.82 -65.68
CA GLU A 841 18.10 -30.06 -65.88
C GLU A 841 18.82 -28.70 -65.72
N LEU A 842 20.15 -28.69 -65.59
CA LEU A 842 20.98 -27.47 -65.64
C LEU A 842 21.07 -26.93 -67.10
N PRO A 843 21.11 -25.60 -67.36
CA PRO A 843 22.36 -24.85 -67.16
C PRO A 843 22.23 -23.32 -66.86
N ALA A 844 23.38 -22.64 -66.73
CA ALA A 844 23.59 -21.18 -66.84
C ALA A 844 24.14 -20.85 -68.27
N PRO A 845 24.68 -19.64 -68.63
CA PRO A 845 24.83 -18.35 -67.91
C PRO A 845 24.50 -17.11 -68.82
N SER A 846 25.15 -15.95 -68.56
CA SER A 846 25.42 -14.82 -69.51
C SER A 846 24.26 -13.87 -69.89
N GLU A 847 24.45 -12.59 -70.27
CA GLU A 847 25.60 -11.64 -70.15
C GLU A 847 25.14 -10.17 -70.33
N SER A 848 25.86 -9.21 -69.71
CA SER A 848 25.89 -7.78 -70.07
C SER A 848 27.13 -7.11 -69.42
N ALA A 849 27.59 -5.99 -70.02
CA ALA A 849 29.02 -5.95 -70.37
C ALA A 849 29.68 -4.54 -70.55
N ALA A 850 29.91 -3.77 -69.47
CA ALA A 850 30.81 -2.59 -69.50
C ALA A 850 31.52 -2.42 -68.13
N SER A 851 32.87 -2.43 -67.97
CA SER A 851 33.97 -1.72 -68.66
C SER A 851 34.04 -0.24 -68.23
N ALA A 852 35.13 0.35 -67.69
CA ALA A 852 36.55 -0.04 -67.48
C ALA A 852 37.18 0.88 -66.36
N ALA A 853 38.49 0.94 -66.07
CA ALA A 853 39.49 -0.05 -65.65
C ALA A 853 40.86 0.65 -65.34
N PHE A 854 41.42 0.47 -64.13
CA PHE A 854 42.86 0.65 -63.73
C PHE A 854 43.57 2.04 -63.95
N PRO A 855 44.67 2.40 -63.24
CA PRO A 855 45.76 1.55 -62.70
C PRO A 855 46.21 1.79 -61.23
N GLU A 856 47.20 1.00 -60.79
CA GLU A 856 48.03 1.22 -59.58
C GLU A 856 49.05 2.38 -59.76
N PRO A 857 49.69 2.86 -58.68
CA PRO A 857 51.08 2.43 -58.44
C PRO A 857 51.44 2.15 -56.96
N ALA A 858 52.68 1.69 -56.70
CA ALA A 858 53.16 1.26 -55.37
C ALA A 858 54.47 1.96 -54.92
N ALA A 859 54.75 1.89 -53.60
CA ALA A 859 55.98 2.34 -52.90
C ALA A 859 56.23 3.88 -52.93
N PRO A 860 57.09 4.49 -52.07
CA PRO A 860 58.34 4.02 -51.40
C PRO A 860 58.12 3.43 -49.99
N GLY A 861 59.11 2.91 -49.25
CA GLY A 861 60.56 2.73 -49.52
C GLY A 861 61.41 3.09 -48.28
N GLU A 862 62.33 2.20 -47.88
CA GLU A 862 63.18 2.35 -46.68
C GLU A 862 64.29 3.42 -46.82
N PRO A 863 64.97 3.78 -45.72
CA PRO A 863 66.30 3.16 -45.53
C PRO A 863 66.61 2.69 -44.10
N ALA A 864 67.51 1.71 -43.98
CA ALA A 864 67.96 1.12 -42.72
C ALA A 864 69.21 1.80 -42.11
N ALA A 865 69.35 1.75 -40.79
CA ALA A 865 70.63 1.90 -40.08
C ALA A 865 70.62 1.27 -38.67
N SER A 866 71.55 0.33 -38.45
CA SER A 866 72.11 -0.03 -37.12
C SER A 866 73.48 0.69 -36.99
N PRO A 867 74.26 0.62 -35.87
CA PRO A 867 74.13 -0.23 -34.68
C PRO A 867 74.46 0.47 -33.34
N ALA A 868 74.89 -0.32 -32.33
CA ALA A 868 75.46 0.03 -31.02
C ALA A 868 74.48 0.51 -29.94
N ALA A 869 74.71 0.30 -28.64
CA ALA A 869 75.52 -0.70 -27.91
C ALA A 869 75.16 -0.64 -26.40
N GLU A 870 75.59 -1.65 -25.63
CA GLU A 870 75.69 -1.64 -24.15
C GLU A 870 76.45 -0.39 -23.62
N PRO A 871 76.25 0.09 -22.37
CA PRO A 871 76.24 -0.78 -21.18
C PRO A 871 75.39 -0.40 -19.93
N SER A 872 75.43 -1.29 -18.95
CA SER A 872 75.28 -1.05 -17.50
C SER A 872 76.57 -1.49 -16.78
N PRO A 873 76.81 -1.27 -15.46
CA PRO A 873 76.21 -0.35 -14.48
C PRO A 873 77.28 0.72 -14.05
N PRO A 874 77.34 1.29 -12.82
CA PRO A 874 77.50 0.65 -11.50
C PRO A 874 76.40 1.06 -10.47
N ALA A 875 76.12 0.40 -9.34
CA ALA A 875 76.89 -0.43 -8.39
C ALA A 875 77.69 0.35 -7.32
N ALA A 876 77.81 -0.23 -6.11
CA ALA A 876 78.19 0.36 -4.79
C ALA A 876 77.03 1.11 -4.10
N ALA A 877 76.54 0.73 -2.90
CA ALA A 877 77.14 0.67 -1.54
C ALA A 877 76.63 1.87 -0.69
N GLU A 878 76.39 1.82 0.62
CA GLU A 878 76.48 0.75 1.64
C GLU A 878 75.55 1.11 2.83
N GLU A 879 75.41 0.23 3.83
CA GLU A 879 74.74 0.57 5.12
C GLU A 879 75.58 1.61 5.92
N PRO A 880 74.99 2.40 6.84
CA PRO A 880 74.84 1.90 8.23
C PRO A 880 73.63 2.40 9.05
N VAL A 881 73.05 1.45 9.79
CA VAL A 881 72.74 1.47 11.24
C VAL A 881 73.05 2.77 12.03
N ALA A 882 72.07 3.29 12.80
CA ALA A 882 72.26 3.79 14.19
C ALA A 882 70.93 4.20 14.92
N GLU A 883 70.74 3.70 16.15
CA GLU A 883 70.08 4.45 17.24
C GLU A 883 71.17 5.03 18.20
N PRO A 884 70.81 5.60 19.37
CA PRO A 884 70.72 7.02 19.71
C PRO A 884 72.00 7.58 20.40
N PRO A 885 72.07 8.88 20.82
CA PRO A 885 71.82 9.20 22.25
C PRO A 885 71.48 10.69 22.62
N GLY A 886 71.11 10.93 23.90
CA GLY A 886 71.19 12.23 24.63
C GLY A 886 69.90 13.10 24.61
N ALA A 887 69.31 13.63 25.70
CA ALA A 887 69.74 14.21 27.00
C ALA A 887 70.27 15.66 26.91
N ALA A 888 69.88 16.65 27.75
CA ALA A 888 68.88 16.78 28.85
C ALA A 888 68.30 18.24 28.85
N THR A 889 67.93 19.03 29.89
CA THR A 889 67.93 19.06 31.39
C THR A 889 67.13 20.34 31.85
N SER A 890 66.67 20.58 33.09
CA SER A 890 65.75 19.83 33.99
C SER A 890 65.41 20.61 35.30
N GLU A 891 64.24 21.25 35.41
CA GLU A 891 63.64 21.80 36.66
C GLU A 891 62.17 21.32 36.77
N GLN A 892 61.62 20.62 37.78
CA GLN A 892 61.91 20.45 39.23
C GLN A 892 61.41 21.65 40.07
N VAL A 893 60.79 21.54 41.26
CA VAL A 893 60.61 20.47 42.28
C VAL A 893 59.10 20.42 42.69
N ALA A 894 58.50 19.61 43.59
CA ALA A 894 58.93 18.71 44.68
C ALA A 894 57.85 17.63 45.03
N ALA A 895 58.13 16.77 46.01
CA ALA A 895 57.19 15.87 46.71
C ALA A 895 57.64 15.66 48.18
N PRO A 896 56.79 15.15 49.09
CA PRO A 896 57.09 13.84 49.70
C PRO A 896 55.85 12.98 50.11
N GLY A 897 56.07 11.69 50.39
CA GLY A 897 55.14 10.79 51.11
C GLY A 897 55.36 10.77 52.64
N PRO A 898 54.97 9.72 53.42
CA PRO A 898 54.53 8.37 52.99
C PRO A 898 53.31 7.78 53.78
N ALA A 899 53.06 6.46 53.62
CA ALA A 899 52.49 5.47 54.58
C ALA A 899 51.20 4.68 54.16
N GLU A 900 51.22 3.38 54.48
CA GLU A 900 50.10 2.41 54.58
C GLU A 900 49.40 2.54 55.97
N PRO A 901 48.29 1.82 56.35
CA PRO A 901 47.70 0.61 55.74
C PRO A 901 46.15 0.48 55.72
N ALA A 902 45.67 -0.68 55.24
CA ALA A 902 44.51 -1.51 55.66
C ALA A 902 43.11 -0.90 56.03
N GLY A 903 42.05 -1.61 55.60
CA GLY A 903 40.64 -1.38 55.98
C GLY A 903 39.67 -1.89 54.90
N GLU A 904 39.38 -3.19 54.85
CA GLU A 904 38.22 -3.85 55.49
C GLU A 904 36.87 -3.69 54.74
N ALA A 905 36.45 -4.77 54.06
CA ALA A 905 35.10 -4.94 53.50
C ALA A 905 34.75 -6.45 53.35
N GLU A 906 34.80 -7.19 54.47
CA GLU A 906 34.27 -8.55 54.63
C GLU A 906 32.81 -8.53 55.15
N PRO A 907 32.04 -9.65 55.19
CA PRO A 907 32.02 -10.80 54.26
C PRO A 907 30.60 -11.38 53.98
N VAL A 908 30.53 -12.36 53.05
CA VAL A 908 29.91 -13.72 53.16
C VAL A 908 28.73 -13.89 54.18
N PRO A 909 27.54 -14.43 53.79
CA PRO A 909 27.48 -15.85 53.40
C PRO A 909 26.47 -16.32 52.35
N ALA A 910 26.78 -17.51 51.79
CA ALA A 910 25.87 -18.38 51.07
C ALA A 910 25.73 -19.73 51.81
N ILE A 911 24.53 -20.33 51.77
CA ILE A 911 24.21 -21.72 52.16
C ILE A 911 23.04 -22.14 51.23
N ALA A 912 23.04 -23.12 50.33
CA ALA A 912 23.85 -24.34 50.04
C ALA A 912 23.31 -25.65 50.65
N GLU A 913 22.71 -26.51 49.80
CA GLU A 913 22.46 -27.98 49.89
C GLU A 913 21.67 -28.38 48.62
N ALA A 914 21.71 -29.57 48.00
CA ALA A 914 22.62 -30.75 47.92
C ALA A 914 22.16 -31.59 46.68
N ALA A 915 22.83 -32.59 46.07
CA ALA A 915 24.10 -33.31 46.27
C ALA A 915 24.62 -33.77 44.86
N GLU A 916 25.91 -34.06 44.62
CA GLU A 916 26.58 -35.39 44.53
C GLU A 916 26.03 -36.42 43.50
N ALA A 917 26.82 -37.31 42.84
CA ALA A 917 28.26 -37.47 42.48
C ALA A 917 28.35 -38.74 41.56
N VAL A 918 29.42 -39.22 40.88
CA VAL A 918 30.87 -38.96 40.66
C VAL A 918 31.13 -39.29 39.14
N ALA A 919 32.29 -39.45 38.46
CA ALA A 919 33.77 -39.48 38.63
C ALA A 919 34.37 -39.13 37.22
N ALA A 920 35.58 -38.60 36.98
CA ALA A 920 36.98 -38.94 37.32
C ALA A 920 37.59 -40.14 36.52
N ALA A 921 38.77 -40.07 35.87
CA ALA A 921 39.66 -38.94 35.51
C ALA A 921 40.78 -39.34 34.49
N ALA A 922 41.52 -38.33 33.97
CA ALA A 922 42.90 -38.34 33.42
C ALA A 922 43.20 -38.72 31.93
N MET A 923 44.20 -38.01 31.38
CA MET A 923 44.96 -38.23 30.10
C MET A 923 46.40 -38.74 30.47
N PRO A 924 47.50 -38.79 29.65
CA PRO A 924 47.86 -38.04 28.40
C PRO A 924 48.83 -38.70 27.34
N VAL A 925 49.22 -37.90 26.33
CA VAL A 925 50.40 -37.96 25.38
C VAL A 925 50.45 -38.97 24.21
N GLU A 926 50.99 -38.48 23.08
CA GLU A 926 51.55 -39.12 21.85
C GLU A 926 52.85 -39.95 22.09
N PRO A 927 53.53 -40.55 21.07
CA PRO A 927 53.14 -41.09 19.74
C PRO A 927 53.60 -42.60 19.66
N PRO A 928 54.21 -43.21 18.60
CA PRO A 928 54.20 -43.02 17.13
C PRO A 928 53.81 -44.31 16.35
N ALA A 929 54.11 -44.38 15.04
CA ALA A 929 53.90 -45.55 14.16
C ALA A 929 55.18 -46.38 13.85
N PRO A 930 55.05 -47.69 13.57
CA PRO A 930 56.06 -48.49 12.84
C PRO A 930 55.49 -49.13 11.53
N ALA A 931 56.35 -49.78 10.74
CA ALA A 931 56.03 -50.19 9.35
C ALA A 931 56.25 -51.70 9.04
N ALA A 932 55.57 -52.14 7.97
CA ALA A 932 55.91 -53.17 6.97
C ALA A 932 56.39 -54.60 7.38
N SER A 933 55.74 -55.61 6.79
CA SER A 933 56.36 -56.86 6.30
C SER A 933 55.51 -57.44 5.14
N ALA A 934 56.05 -58.35 4.30
CA ALA A 934 55.49 -58.57 2.95
C ALA A 934 55.49 -60.04 2.42
N GLY A 935 54.42 -60.39 1.71
CA GLY A 935 54.35 -61.43 0.66
C GLY A 935 54.44 -62.91 1.08
N PRO A 936 54.40 -63.86 0.11
CA PRO A 936 54.16 -63.71 -1.34
C PRO A 936 52.96 -64.54 -1.90
N PRO A 937 52.48 -64.26 -3.15
CA PRO A 937 51.35 -64.95 -3.80
C PRO A 937 51.74 -66.16 -4.67
N PRO A 938 50.79 -67.05 -5.01
CA PRO A 938 50.26 -67.14 -6.39
C PRO A 938 48.71 -67.26 -6.39
N SER A 939 47.93 -67.54 -7.46
CA SER A 939 48.21 -67.94 -8.86
C SER A 939 47.13 -67.42 -9.85
N VAL A 940 47.57 -67.03 -11.06
CA VAL A 940 46.87 -66.88 -12.38
C VAL A 940 45.35 -67.15 -12.52
N ALA A 941 44.60 -66.43 -13.37
CA ALA A 941 44.95 -65.97 -14.73
C ALA A 941 44.20 -64.71 -15.24
N GLU A 942 44.75 -64.10 -16.30
CA GLU A 942 44.13 -63.27 -17.38
C GLU A 942 43.19 -62.09 -16.99
N ALA A 943 43.50 -60.80 -17.26
CA ALA A 943 43.74 -60.10 -18.55
C ALA A 943 42.44 -59.96 -19.38
N ASP A 944 42.01 -58.78 -19.87
CA ASP A 944 42.75 -57.54 -20.22
C ASP A 944 42.06 -56.19 -19.83
N ASP A 945 42.90 -55.15 -19.83
CA ASP A 945 42.68 -53.70 -20.06
C ASP A 945 41.53 -52.90 -19.38
N ALA A 946 41.92 -52.03 -18.43
CA ALA A 946 41.33 -50.70 -18.23
C ALA A 946 42.32 -49.78 -17.50
N THR A 947 42.46 -48.52 -17.94
CA THR A 947 43.39 -47.54 -17.34
C THR A 947 42.96 -47.09 -15.95
N ALA A 948 43.89 -47.09 -15.00
CA ALA A 948 43.65 -46.61 -13.64
C ALA A 948 43.53 -45.07 -13.60
N ALA A 949 42.31 -44.57 -13.51
CA ALA A 949 42.06 -43.14 -13.30
C ALA A 949 42.39 -42.72 -11.86
N ALA A 950 42.99 -41.54 -11.72
CA ALA A 950 43.12 -40.86 -10.42
C ALA A 950 41.71 -40.52 -9.86
N PRO A 951 41.55 -40.38 -8.52
CA PRO A 951 40.29 -39.91 -7.95
C PRO A 951 39.92 -38.55 -8.56
N PRO A 952 38.63 -38.33 -8.91
CA PRO A 952 38.22 -37.09 -9.57
C PRO A 952 38.48 -35.89 -8.65
N ALA A 953 39.08 -34.84 -9.20
CA ALA A 953 39.25 -33.59 -8.48
C ALA A 953 37.86 -33.02 -8.13
N LEU A 954 37.67 -32.69 -6.85
CA LEU A 954 36.43 -32.08 -6.34
C LEU A 954 36.12 -30.82 -7.13
N SER A 955 34.85 -30.63 -7.53
CA SER A 955 34.42 -29.44 -8.27
C SER A 955 34.51 -28.18 -7.41
N LEU A 956 34.65 -26.99 -8.02
CA LEU A 956 34.66 -25.70 -7.30
C LEU A 956 33.51 -25.56 -6.30
N ALA A 957 32.31 -26.04 -6.66
CA ALA A 957 31.15 -26.04 -5.76
C ALA A 957 31.35 -26.87 -4.49
N GLU A 958 31.96 -28.06 -4.61
CA GLU A 958 32.28 -28.93 -3.48
C GLU A 958 33.45 -28.39 -2.65
N ARG A 959 34.43 -27.73 -3.29
CA ARG A 959 35.55 -27.10 -2.60
C ARG A 959 35.05 -25.91 -1.77
N ALA A 960 34.23 -25.03 -2.37
CA ALA A 960 33.56 -23.93 -1.68
C ALA A 960 32.64 -24.40 -0.54
N SER A 961 31.93 -25.53 -0.70
CA SER A 961 31.06 -26.08 0.36
C SER A 961 31.79 -26.77 1.51
N ARG A 962 33.11 -26.96 1.42
CA ARG A 962 33.95 -27.60 2.45
C ARG A 962 34.91 -26.62 3.13
N ALA A 963 34.97 -25.37 2.66
CA ALA A 963 35.76 -24.33 3.29
C ALA A 963 35.13 -23.89 4.62
N ASP A 964 35.96 -23.58 5.61
CA ASP A 964 35.55 -22.93 6.85
C ASP A 964 35.56 -21.40 6.64
N PRO A 965 34.41 -20.71 6.69
CA PRO A 965 34.35 -19.26 6.53
C PRO A 965 35.11 -18.51 7.63
N ALA A 966 35.12 -18.99 8.87
CA ALA A 966 35.75 -18.28 9.99
C ALA A 966 37.27 -18.33 9.87
N ALA A 967 37.83 -19.51 9.55
CA ALA A 967 39.26 -19.67 9.33
C ALA A 967 39.77 -18.88 8.12
N LEU A 968 39.08 -18.97 6.98
CA LEU A 968 39.49 -18.28 5.75
C LEU A 968 39.25 -16.76 5.82
N ALA A 969 38.28 -16.28 6.61
CA ALA A 969 38.09 -14.85 6.88
C ALA A 969 39.28 -14.27 7.68
N ALA A 970 39.72 -15.00 8.71
CA ALA A 970 40.89 -14.64 9.50
C ALA A 970 42.20 -14.67 8.70
N GLU A 971 42.36 -15.63 7.78
CA GLU A 971 43.53 -15.71 6.89
C GLU A 971 43.56 -14.56 5.85
N LEU A 972 42.41 -14.26 5.23
CA LEU A 972 42.35 -13.26 4.17
C LEU A 972 42.27 -11.81 4.67
N GLY A 973 41.91 -11.61 5.95
CA GLY A 973 41.72 -10.30 6.59
C GLY A 973 40.38 -9.64 6.25
N VAL A 974 39.29 -10.41 6.20
CA VAL A 974 37.98 -9.96 5.70
C VAL A 974 36.83 -10.31 6.64
N GLY A 975 35.65 -9.71 6.42
CA GLY A 975 34.44 -10.01 7.19
C GLY A 975 33.89 -11.41 6.93
N GLU A 976 33.39 -12.06 7.98
CA GLU A 976 32.84 -13.42 7.93
C GLU A 976 31.56 -13.49 7.09
N HIS A 977 30.69 -12.49 7.15
CA HIS A 977 29.45 -12.48 6.38
C HIS A 977 29.71 -12.25 4.89
N LEU A 978 30.61 -11.31 4.54
CA LEU A 978 31.08 -11.12 3.17
C LEU A 978 31.68 -12.41 2.60
N LEU A 979 32.56 -13.09 3.34
CA LEU A 979 33.18 -14.32 2.86
C LEU A 979 32.16 -15.45 2.71
N GLN A 980 31.22 -15.60 3.66
CA GLN A 980 30.14 -16.57 3.57
C GLN A 980 29.25 -16.33 2.33
N ASP A 981 28.96 -15.07 1.98
CA ASP A 981 28.21 -14.73 0.76
C ASP A 981 29.01 -14.97 -0.54
N ILE A 982 30.34 -14.76 -0.52
CA ILE A 982 31.23 -15.14 -1.63
C ILE A 982 31.24 -16.67 -1.82
N LEU A 983 31.46 -17.44 -0.74
CA LEU A 983 31.45 -18.91 -0.79
C LEU A 983 30.10 -19.46 -1.26
N ASN A 984 28.99 -18.92 -0.77
CA ASN A 984 27.64 -19.26 -1.25
C ASN A 984 27.45 -18.96 -2.75
N SER A 985 28.00 -17.83 -3.22
CA SER A 985 27.93 -17.42 -4.63
C SER A 985 28.79 -18.31 -5.55
N LEU A 986 29.95 -18.79 -5.07
CA LEU A 986 30.79 -19.76 -5.80
C LEU A 986 30.22 -21.19 -5.75
N GLN A 987 29.50 -21.56 -4.68
CA GLN A 987 28.85 -22.86 -4.55
C GLN A 987 27.71 -23.04 -5.57
N ARG A 988 26.80 -22.05 -5.69
CA ARG A 988 25.65 -22.09 -6.61
C ARG A 988 25.55 -20.79 -7.44
N PRO A 989 26.50 -20.53 -8.36
CA PRO A 989 26.53 -19.29 -9.14
C PRO A 989 25.28 -19.15 -10.02
N GLY A 990 24.75 -17.93 -10.09
CA GLY A 990 23.52 -17.59 -10.83
C GLY A 990 22.19 -18.13 -10.26
N ARG A 991 22.19 -18.94 -9.19
CA ARG A 991 21.01 -19.59 -8.58
C ARG A 991 19.92 -18.59 -8.19
N ASP A 992 18.80 -18.59 -8.91
CA ASP A 992 17.61 -17.84 -8.51
C ASP A 992 17.10 -18.38 -7.16
N PRO A 993 16.95 -17.56 -6.09
CA PRO A 993 16.58 -18.06 -4.77
C PRO A 993 15.15 -18.64 -4.73
N ARG A 994 14.35 -18.43 -5.78
CA ARG A 994 13.04 -19.05 -5.96
C ARG A 994 13.12 -20.52 -6.40
N GLU A 995 14.29 -21.00 -6.87
CA GLU A 995 14.53 -22.41 -7.19
C GLU A 995 14.25 -23.34 -6.00
N ASP A 996 14.50 -22.85 -4.77
CA ASP A 996 14.40 -23.63 -3.54
C ASP A 996 13.03 -23.49 -2.83
N LEU A 997 12.06 -22.78 -3.42
CA LEU A 997 10.70 -22.63 -2.91
C LEU A 997 9.75 -23.69 -3.52
N PRO A 998 8.59 -23.99 -2.89
CA PRO A 998 7.65 -25.00 -3.38
C PRO A 998 7.17 -24.74 -4.81
N GLN A 999 7.47 -25.68 -5.71
CA GLN A 999 7.14 -25.58 -7.14
C GLN A 999 5.62 -25.60 -7.39
N PRO A 1000 5.12 -24.94 -8.46
CA PRO A 1000 3.69 -24.93 -8.81
C PRO A 1000 3.09 -26.34 -8.96
N ALA A 1001 1.88 -26.52 -8.43
CA ALA A 1001 1.20 -27.81 -8.38
C ALA A 1001 0.56 -28.19 -9.72
N PHE A 1002 1.33 -28.80 -10.62
CA PHE A 1002 0.83 -29.32 -11.90
C PHE A 1002 -0.17 -30.48 -11.71
N ARG A 1003 -1.29 -30.43 -12.44
CA ARG A 1003 -2.41 -31.39 -12.38
C ARG A 1003 -2.70 -32.00 -13.74
N ARG A 1004 -3.37 -33.16 -13.75
CA ARG A 1004 -3.90 -33.82 -14.97
C ARG A 1004 -5.39 -34.20 -14.88
N GLN A 1005 -5.95 -34.23 -13.67
CA GLN A 1005 -7.34 -34.60 -13.39
C GLN A 1005 -7.85 -33.79 -12.18
N VAL A 1006 -9.14 -33.44 -12.17
CA VAL A 1006 -9.80 -32.85 -10.98
C VAL A 1006 -10.06 -33.94 -9.95
N MET A 1007 -9.73 -33.68 -8.68
CA MET A 1007 -9.96 -34.62 -7.58
C MET A 1007 -11.46 -34.72 -7.26
N LYS A 1008 -11.93 -35.95 -7.01
CA LYS A 1008 -13.32 -36.22 -6.61
C LYS A 1008 -13.39 -36.46 -5.10
N LEU A 1009 -14.44 -35.94 -4.46
CA LEU A 1009 -14.71 -36.11 -3.01
C LEU A 1009 -14.79 -37.59 -2.58
N GLU A 1010 -15.10 -38.47 -3.53
CA GLU A 1010 -15.15 -39.93 -3.35
C GLU A 1010 -13.78 -40.55 -3.09
N HIS A 1011 -12.70 -39.97 -3.62
CA HIS A 1011 -11.33 -40.50 -3.51
C HIS A 1011 -10.66 -40.13 -2.17
N LEU A 1012 -11.23 -39.20 -1.41
CA LEU A 1012 -10.65 -38.71 -0.16
C LEU A 1012 -10.99 -39.60 1.03
N GLN A 1013 -9.97 -39.87 1.85
CA GLN A 1013 -10.05 -40.65 3.09
C GLN A 1013 -9.46 -39.84 4.25
N PRO A 1014 -10.04 -39.91 5.47
CA PRO A 1014 -9.40 -39.36 6.67
C PRO A 1014 -7.98 -39.93 6.86
N GLY A 1015 -7.03 -39.08 7.24
CA GLY A 1015 -5.60 -39.37 7.34
C GLY A 1015 -4.80 -39.16 6.05
N MET A 1016 -5.46 -38.99 4.88
CA MET A 1016 -4.77 -38.74 3.61
C MET A 1016 -4.00 -37.41 3.63
N GLU A 1017 -2.71 -37.48 3.30
CA GLU A 1017 -1.85 -36.31 3.07
C GLU A 1017 -2.01 -35.81 1.63
N LEU A 1018 -2.13 -34.49 1.48
CA LEU A 1018 -2.27 -33.79 0.20
C LEU A 1018 -1.43 -32.52 0.23
N MET A 1019 -0.95 -32.06 -0.93
CA MET A 1019 -0.44 -30.69 -1.06
C MET A 1019 -1.61 -29.78 -1.45
N GLY A 1020 -1.78 -28.66 -0.75
CA GLY A 1020 -2.89 -27.73 -0.97
C GLY A 1020 -2.46 -26.27 -0.95
N THR A 1021 -3.19 -25.44 -1.71
CA THR A 1021 -2.91 -24.00 -1.87
C THR A 1021 -3.96 -23.16 -1.15
N ILE A 1022 -3.56 -22.20 -0.32
CA ILE A 1022 -4.49 -21.29 0.36
C ILE A 1022 -5.18 -20.37 -0.65
N LEU A 1023 -6.51 -20.49 -0.75
CA LEU A 1023 -7.36 -19.62 -1.56
C LEU A 1023 -7.77 -18.34 -0.82
N ASN A 1024 -7.99 -18.42 0.49
CA ASN A 1024 -8.47 -17.30 1.30
C ASN A 1024 -8.23 -17.56 2.80
N VAL A 1025 -7.99 -16.51 3.57
CA VAL A 1025 -7.77 -16.55 5.03
C VAL A 1025 -8.89 -15.79 5.74
N VAL A 1026 -9.41 -16.32 6.85
CA VAL A 1026 -10.57 -15.79 7.59
C VAL A 1026 -10.39 -16.00 9.10
N ASP A 1027 -11.07 -15.24 9.95
CA ASP A 1027 -10.92 -15.24 11.43
C ASP A 1027 -10.84 -16.63 12.10
N PHE A 1028 -11.52 -17.62 11.53
CA PHE A 1028 -11.66 -18.97 12.08
C PHE A 1028 -10.83 -20.03 11.34
N GLY A 1029 -10.00 -19.66 10.36
CA GLY A 1029 -9.23 -20.63 9.58
C GLY A 1029 -8.77 -20.15 8.20
N ALA A 1030 -8.41 -21.11 7.34
CA ALA A 1030 -8.05 -20.84 5.95
C ALA A 1030 -8.71 -21.85 5.00
N PHE A 1031 -9.19 -21.35 3.86
CA PHE A 1031 -9.75 -22.16 2.78
C PHE A 1031 -8.64 -22.60 1.83
N VAL A 1032 -8.62 -23.89 1.51
CA VAL A 1032 -7.54 -24.54 0.76
C VAL A 1032 -8.10 -25.22 -0.47
N ASP A 1033 -7.45 -25.00 -1.61
CA ASP A 1033 -7.63 -25.86 -2.78
C ASP A 1033 -6.74 -27.09 -2.68
N ILE A 1034 -7.34 -28.27 -2.80
CA ILE A 1034 -6.69 -29.59 -2.84
C ILE A 1034 -7.08 -30.33 -4.13
N GLY A 1035 -7.35 -29.59 -5.21
CA GLY A 1035 -7.85 -30.10 -6.50
C GLY A 1035 -9.34 -30.45 -6.51
N LEU A 1036 -10.11 -30.02 -5.51
CA LEU A 1036 -11.54 -30.33 -5.37
C LEU A 1036 -12.42 -29.24 -6.00
N PRO A 1037 -13.62 -29.59 -6.51
CA PRO A 1037 -14.65 -28.62 -6.88
C PRO A 1037 -15.10 -27.67 -5.76
N ASP A 1038 -14.87 -28.04 -4.48
CA ASP A 1038 -15.21 -27.29 -3.27
C ASP A 1038 -13.98 -27.26 -2.34
N SER A 1039 -13.59 -26.08 -1.86
CA SER A 1039 -12.41 -25.89 -1.03
C SER A 1039 -12.52 -26.57 0.34
N GLY A 1040 -11.43 -27.20 0.79
CA GLY A 1040 -11.30 -27.64 2.19
C GLY A 1040 -11.13 -26.45 3.14
N LEU A 1041 -11.38 -26.67 4.43
CA LEU A 1041 -11.20 -25.67 5.49
C LEU A 1041 -10.26 -26.21 6.57
N ILE A 1042 -9.12 -25.54 6.79
CA ILE A 1042 -8.32 -25.71 8.01
C ILE A 1042 -8.90 -24.74 9.05
N HIS A 1043 -9.26 -25.22 10.24
CA HIS A 1043 -9.67 -24.35 11.36
C HIS A 1043 -8.44 -23.67 11.98
N ILE A 1044 -8.59 -22.47 12.57
CA ILE A 1044 -7.49 -21.72 13.19
C ILE A 1044 -6.64 -22.55 14.16
N SER A 1045 -7.29 -23.39 14.98
CA SER A 1045 -6.63 -24.32 15.93
C SER A 1045 -5.97 -25.55 15.30
N ARG A 1046 -5.85 -25.58 13.96
CA ARG A 1046 -5.25 -26.64 13.13
C ARG A 1046 -4.27 -26.09 12.09
N LEU A 1047 -3.93 -24.80 12.15
CA LEU A 1047 -2.94 -24.16 11.29
C LEU A 1047 -1.50 -24.37 11.79
N ALA A 1048 -1.28 -24.46 13.11
CA ALA A 1048 0.03 -24.66 13.71
C ALA A 1048 -0.05 -25.44 15.04
N ASP A 1049 1.07 -25.97 15.51
CA ASP A 1049 1.21 -26.66 16.81
C ASP A 1049 1.13 -25.72 18.03
N ARG A 1050 1.18 -24.41 17.78
CA ARG A 1050 1.09 -23.31 18.77
C ARG A 1050 -0.29 -22.66 18.75
N PHE A 1051 -0.61 -21.91 19.81
CA PHE A 1051 -1.81 -21.06 19.80
C PHE A 1051 -1.68 -19.96 18.74
N VAL A 1052 -2.64 -19.91 17.81
CA VAL A 1052 -2.75 -18.91 16.76
C VAL A 1052 -3.85 -17.92 17.15
N LYS A 1053 -3.57 -16.62 17.08
CA LYS A 1053 -4.54 -15.57 17.43
C LYS A 1053 -5.20 -14.98 16.19
N ASP A 1054 -4.43 -14.77 15.13
CA ASP A 1054 -4.92 -14.40 13.79
C ASP A 1054 -4.32 -15.39 12.77
N PRO A 1055 -5.12 -16.07 11.93
CA PRO A 1055 -4.62 -16.98 10.90
C PRO A 1055 -3.55 -16.40 9.96
N HIS A 1056 -3.54 -15.08 9.74
CA HIS A 1056 -2.51 -14.39 8.95
C HIS A 1056 -1.11 -14.39 9.62
N GLU A 1057 -1.01 -14.79 10.90
CA GLU A 1057 0.25 -15.05 11.62
C GLU A 1057 0.95 -16.34 11.15
N VAL A 1058 0.25 -17.22 10.42
CA VAL A 1058 0.70 -18.57 10.05
C VAL A 1058 0.58 -18.88 8.56
N VAL A 1059 -0.50 -18.42 7.92
CA VAL A 1059 -0.74 -18.65 6.48
C VAL A 1059 -1.25 -17.39 5.79
N SER A 1060 -0.85 -17.23 4.53
CA SER A 1060 -1.22 -16.15 3.63
C SER A 1060 -1.81 -16.71 2.33
N VAL A 1061 -2.43 -15.84 1.52
CA VAL A 1061 -3.12 -16.28 0.30
C VAL A 1061 -2.11 -16.62 -0.80
N GLY A 1062 -2.17 -17.86 -1.30
CA GLY A 1062 -1.19 -18.43 -2.23
C GLY A 1062 -0.21 -19.41 -1.59
N ASP A 1063 -0.15 -19.53 -0.26
CA ASP A 1063 0.73 -20.50 0.40
C ASP A 1063 0.44 -21.94 -0.04
N ILE A 1064 1.50 -22.70 -0.32
CA ILE A 1064 1.45 -24.13 -0.64
C ILE A 1064 1.96 -24.90 0.57
N LEU A 1065 1.13 -25.81 1.11
CA LEU A 1065 1.43 -26.57 2.31
C LEU A 1065 0.89 -28.00 2.25
N ASN A 1066 1.52 -28.90 3.00
CA ASN A 1066 0.98 -30.24 3.22
C ASN A 1066 -0.20 -30.14 4.20
N VAL A 1067 -1.31 -30.77 3.84
CA VAL A 1067 -2.56 -30.80 4.60
C VAL A 1067 -3.07 -32.23 4.71
N TRP A 1068 -3.54 -32.60 5.90
CA TRP A 1068 -4.12 -33.90 6.15
C TRP A 1068 -5.64 -33.79 6.25
N VAL A 1069 -6.33 -34.72 5.59
CA VAL A 1069 -7.80 -34.83 5.65
C VAL A 1069 -8.21 -35.32 7.03
N VAL A 1070 -8.96 -34.51 7.79
CA VAL A 1070 -9.48 -34.91 9.11
C VAL A 1070 -10.87 -35.51 9.00
N GLU A 1071 -11.73 -34.93 8.15
CA GLU A 1071 -13.14 -35.33 8.02
C GLU A 1071 -13.66 -35.00 6.62
N VAL A 1072 -14.50 -35.87 6.05
CA VAL A 1072 -15.12 -35.70 4.72
C VAL A 1072 -16.63 -35.81 4.85
N ASP A 1073 -17.32 -34.68 4.93
CA ASP A 1073 -18.77 -34.61 4.93
C ASP A 1073 -19.30 -34.70 3.49
N LYS A 1074 -19.65 -35.93 3.09
CA LYS A 1074 -20.21 -36.22 1.76
C LYS A 1074 -21.63 -35.66 1.55
N GLN A 1075 -22.39 -35.36 2.61
CA GLN A 1075 -23.74 -34.80 2.48
C GLN A 1075 -23.70 -33.29 2.23
N ARG A 1076 -22.79 -32.58 2.89
CA ARG A 1076 -22.67 -31.11 2.80
C ARG A 1076 -21.55 -30.65 1.87
N ARG A 1077 -20.84 -31.59 1.24
CA ARG A 1077 -19.67 -31.38 0.35
C ARG A 1077 -18.59 -30.53 1.02
N ARG A 1078 -18.15 -30.95 2.20
CA ARG A 1078 -17.12 -30.26 2.99
C ARG A 1078 -15.98 -31.19 3.37
N VAL A 1079 -14.77 -30.66 3.38
CA VAL A 1079 -13.57 -31.35 3.89
C VAL A 1079 -12.95 -30.51 4.99
N SER A 1080 -12.86 -31.09 6.19
CA SER A 1080 -12.12 -30.51 7.31
C SER A 1080 -10.65 -30.93 7.18
N LEU A 1081 -9.74 -29.96 7.13
CA LEU A 1081 -8.30 -30.17 6.98
C LEU A 1081 -7.53 -29.80 8.26
N THR A 1082 -6.26 -30.24 8.32
CA THR A 1082 -5.25 -29.78 9.28
C THR A 1082 -3.92 -29.55 8.58
N ALA A 1083 -3.17 -28.53 8.98
CA ALA A 1083 -1.76 -28.32 8.63
C ALA A 1083 -0.81 -28.87 9.71
N ILE A 1084 -1.35 -29.30 10.86
CA ILE A 1084 -0.58 -30.04 11.88
C ILE A 1084 -0.47 -31.50 11.43
N ARG A 1085 0.75 -32.03 11.36
CA ARG A 1085 1.02 -33.42 11.03
C ARG A 1085 0.35 -34.36 12.07
N PRO A 1086 -0.45 -35.35 11.64
CA PRO A 1086 -1.05 -36.33 12.55
C PRO A 1086 0.00 -37.00 13.43
N GLY A 1087 -0.25 -37.02 14.75
CA GLY A 1087 0.69 -37.55 15.75
C GLY A 1087 1.69 -36.56 16.33
N THR A 1088 1.85 -35.35 15.77
CA THR A 1088 2.61 -34.25 16.40
C THR A 1088 1.71 -33.19 17.04
N GLU A 1089 0.43 -33.49 17.24
CA GLU A 1089 -0.49 -32.61 17.97
C GLU A 1089 -0.06 -32.49 19.44
N ARG A 1090 0.23 -31.26 19.90
CA ARG A 1090 0.36 -31.02 21.34
C ARG A 1090 -0.98 -31.33 22.00
N PRO A 1091 -1.04 -32.04 23.13
CA PRO A 1091 -2.29 -32.27 23.84
C PRO A 1091 -2.91 -30.91 24.19
N GLN A 1092 -4.10 -30.65 23.65
CA GLN A 1092 -4.80 -29.39 23.94
C GLN A 1092 -4.96 -29.29 25.46
N PRO A 1093 -4.65 -28.14 26.09
CA PRO A 1093 -4.87 -27.99 27.52
C PRO A 1093 -6.35 -28.24 27.79
N GLU A 1094 -6.66 -29.30 28.53
CA GLU A 1094 -8.04 -29.76 28.73
C GLU A 1094 -8.91 -28.54 29.04
N ARG A 1095 -9.94 -28.34 28.21
CA ARG A 1095 -10.73 -27.12 28.17
C ARG A 1095 -11.59 -27.05 29.43
N ARG A 1096 -10.94 -26.70 30.56
CA ARG A 1096 -11.45 -26.78 31.94
C ARG A 1096 -12.94 -26.54 31.92
N GLU A 1097 -13.71 -27.62 32.09
CA GLU A 1097 -15.15 -27.51 32.15
C GLU A 1097 -15.45 -26.46 33.20
N ARG A 1098 -16.14 -25.37 32.80
CA ARG A 1098 -16.52 -24.34 33.76
C ARG A 1098 -17.34 -25.06 34.82
N PRO A 1099 -16.86 -25.18 36.08
CA PRO A 1099 -17.46 -26.08 37.04
C PRO A 1099 -18.95 -25.73 37.15
N PRO A 1100 -19.86 -26.70 36.94
CA PRO A 1100 -21.27 -26.44 36.68
C PRO A 1100 -21.83 -25.56 37.78
N ALA A 1101 -22.20 -24.33 37.40
CA ALA A 1101 -22.06 -23.12 38.22
C ALA A 1101 -22.36 -23.37 39.70
N ALA A 1102 -21.29 -23.59 40.48
CA ALA A 1102 -21.38 -24.14 41.83
C ALA A 1102 -22.39 -23.34 42.66
N ALA A 1103 -23.41 -24.03 43.17
CA ALA A 1103 -24.56 -23.41 43.81
C ALA A 1103 -24.10 -22.43 44.88
N ARG A 1104 -24.32 -21.14 44.61
CA ARG A 1104 -23.79 -20.01 45.40
C ARG A 1104 -24.14 -20.26 46.87
N PRO A 1105 -23.15 -20.52 47.76
CA PRO A 1105 -23.45 -21.08 49.07
C PRO A 1105 -24.38 -20.15 49.83
N GLU A 1106 -25.49 -20.70 50.33
CA GLU A 1106 -26.46 -19.95 51.11
C GLU A 1106 -25.76 -19.34 52.32
N ARG A 1107 -25.72 -18.01 52.37
CA ARG A 1107 -25.15 -17.29 53.52
C ARG A 1107 -26.06 -17.53 54.73
N ARG A 1108 -25.74 -18.57 55.51
CA ARG A 1108 -26.26 -18.73 56.87
C ARG A 1108 -25.97 -17.45 57.66
N PRO A 1109 -26.94 -16.91 58.41
CA PRO A 1109 -26.76 -15.68 59.17
C PRO A 1109 -26.01 -15.97 60.48
N GLU A 1110 -24.70 -16.12 60.40
CA GLU A 1110 -23.86 -16.19 61.59
C GLU A 1110 -23.70 -14.80 62.24
N GLY A 1111 -23.74 -14.79 63.58
CA GLY A 1111 -23.95 -13.57 64.35
C GLY A 1111 -22.74 -12.64 64.44
N ARG A 1112 -22.99 -11.37 64.75
CA ARG A 1112 -21.94 -10.46 65.23
C ARG A 1112 -21.38 -10.99 66.55
N PRO A 1113 -20.05 -11.01 66.77
CA PRO A 1113 -19.51 -11.17 68.12
C PRO A 1113 -19.96 -9.99 68.98
N GLY A 1114 -20.37 -10.27 70.21
CA GLY A 1114 -20.91 -9.25 71.12
C GLY A 1114 -19.83 -8.38 71.76
N ARG A 1115 -20.03 -7.06 71.76
CA ARG A 1115 -19.45 -6.17 72.76
C ARG A 1115 -20.55 -5.26 73.32
N ALA A 1116 -20.66 -5.26 74.65
CA ALA A 1116 -21.68 -4.57 75.43
C ALA A 1116 -20.98 -3.56 76.40
N PRO A 1117 -21.73 -2.73 77.15
CA PRO A 1117 -22.87 -1.91 76.70
C PRO A 1117 -22.85 -0.47 77.27
N GLN A 1118 -23.43 0.50 76.54
CA GLN A 1118 -24.04 1.76 77.03
C GLN A 1118 -24.55 2.56 75.79
N GLY A 1119 -25.76 3.13 75.72
CA GLY A 1119 -26.91 3.05 76.62
C GLY A 1119 -28.23 3.51 75.97
N ARG A 1120 -29.34 3.34 76.71
CA ARG A 1120 -30.75 3.78 76.48
C ARG A 1120 -30.88 5.20 75.87
N ARG A 1121 -31.93 5.60 75.12
CA ARG A 1121 -33.37 5.20 74.93
C ARG A 1121 -33.82 5.64 73.49
N TYR A 1122 -34.84 5.08 72.79
CA TYR A 1122 -36.31 5.25 72.95
C TYR A 1122 -36.73 6.76 73.00
N GLU A 1123 -37.68 7.33 72.23
CA GLU A 1123 -38.80 6.91 71.33
C GLU A 1123 -38.93 7.93 70.14
N GLY A 1124 -39.79 7.84 69.13
CA GLY A 1124 -40.71 6.78 68.67
C GLY A 1124 -41.71 7.21 67.56
N ARG A 1125 -41.85 6.35 66.52
CA ARG A 1125 -43.12 5.90 65.88
C ARG A 1125 -44.26 6.88 65.47
N SER A 1126 -44.28 7.32 64.20
CA SER A 1126 -45.47 7.57 63.34
C SER A 1126 -45.02 8.04 61.93
N SER A 1127 -45.75 7.92 60.81
CA SER A 1127 -46.87 7.04 60.45
C SER A 1127 -47.06 6.95 58.91
N GLN A 1128 -47.18 5.71 58.39
CA GLN A 1128 -48.26 5.26 57.49
C GLN A 1128 -48.38 5.83 56.04
N GLY A 1129 -48.07 4.98 55.04
CA GLY A 1129 -48.40 5.15 53.62
C GLY A 1129 -48.28 3.83 52.84
N GLN A 1130 -49.32 3.43 52.10
CA GLN A 1130 -49.56 2.13 51.43
C GLN A 1130 -48.32 1.36 50.88
N ARG A 1131 -48.18 0.05 51.15
CA ARG A 1131 -48.72 -1.10 50.34
C ARG A 1131 -48.51 -0.88 48.82
N GLY A 1132 -47.74 -1.68 48.07
CA GLY A 1132 -47.41 -3.10 48.17
C GLY A 1132 -48.22 -3.91 47.13
N GLY A 1133 -47.74 -4.96 46.48
CA GLY A 1133 -46.43 -5.61 46.55
C GLY A 1133 -46.52 -7.08 46.14
N GLU A 1134 -46.34 -7.40 44.85
CA GLU A 1134 -46.37 -8.78 44.33
C GLU A 1134 -44.99 -9.29 43.87
N ARG A 1135 -44.79 -10.61 44.03
CA ARG A 1135 -43.53 -11.30 43.74
C ARG A 1135 -43.58 -11.94 42.36
N LEU A 1136 -42.85 -11.39 41.39
CA LEU A 1136 -42.61 -12.09 40.12
C LEU A 1136 -41.80 -13.37 40.37
N ARG A 1137 -42.41 -14.51 40.02
CA ARG A 1137 -41.81 -15.83 40.17
C ARG A 1137 -40.70 -16.01 39.13
N VAL A 1138 -39.54 -16.51 39.56
CA VAL A 1138 -38.54 -17.07 38.63
C VAL A 1138 -39.12 -18.35 38.05
N THR A 1139 -39.44 -18.35 36.76
CA THR A 1139 -39.82 -19.55 36.02
C THR A 1139 -38.60 -20.18 35.37
N GLU A 1140 -38.36 -21.45 35.65
CA GLU A 1140 -37.32 -22.23 34.99
C GLU A 1140 -37.60 -22.28 33.48
N VAL A 1141 -36.70 -21.73 32.65
CA VAL A 1141 -36.71 -21.99 31.20
C VAL A 1141 -36.12 -23.38 30.97
N LYS A 1142 -36.91 -24.41 31.31
CA LYS A 1142 -36.63 -25.79 30.91
C LYS A 1142 -36.44 -25.85 29.39
N SER A 1143 -35.42 -26.57 28.95
CA SER A 1143 -35.16 -26.84 27.54
C SER A 1143 -36.45 -27.35 26.89
N ARG A 1144 -37.08 -26.51 26.06
CA ARG A 1144 -38.31 -26.89 25.35
C ARG A 1144 -37.97 -28.09 24.46
N LYS A 1145 -38.51 -29.26 24.77
CA LYS A 1145 -38.59 -30.38 23.81
C LYS A 1145 -39.10 -29.81 22.48
N PRO A 1146 -38.56 -30.23 21.32
CA PRO A 1146 -39.04 -29.75 20.04
C PRO A 1146 -40.56 -29.93 19.98
N LYS A 1147 -41.28 -28.89 19.52
CA LYS A 1147 -42.72 -29.00 19.30
C LYS A 1147 -42.93 -30.17 18.35
N GLN A 1148 -43.68 -31.18 18.77
CA GLN A 1148 -44.12 -32.24 17.86
C GLN A 1148 -44.89 -31.59 16.72
N VAL A 1149 -44.31 -31.63 15.52
CA VAL A 1149 -44.96 -31.14 14.31
C VAL A 1149 -46.18 -32.02 14.08
N ARG A 1150 -47.34 -31.41 13.85
CA ARG A 1150 -48.55 -32.18 13.56
C ARG A 1150 -48.43 -32.73 12.13
N PRO A 1151 -48.76 -34.01 11.88
CA PRO A 1151 -48.79 -34.54 10.54
C PRO A 1151 -49.83 -33.78 9.70
N ILE A 1152 -49.53 -33.51 8.44
CA ILE A 1152 -50.50 -32.96 7.50
C ILE A 1152 -51.69 -33.93 7.34
N THR A 1153 -52.91 -33.45 7.56
CA THR A 1153 -54.15 -34.25 7.40
C THR A 1153 -54.46 -34.44 5.92
N ASP A 1154 -55.04 -35.57 5.54
CA ASP A 1154 -55.25 -35.88 4.12
C ASP A 1154 -56.22 -34.90 3.44
N ALA A 1155 -57.15 -34.29 4.19
CA ALA A 1155 -57.95 -33.15 3.72
C ALA A 1155 -57.12 -31.91 3.31
N MET A 1156 -55.94 -31.69 3.90
CA MET A 1156 -55.00 -30.64 3.49
C MET A 1156 -54.14 -31.08 2.28
N VAL A 1157 -53.87 -32.38 2.15
CA VAL A 1157 -53.19 -32.96 0.98
C VAL A 1157 -54.10 -32.90 -0.25
N GLU A 1158 -55.39 -33.16 -0.07
CA GLU A 1158 -56.45 -33.01 -1.09
C GLU A 1158 -56.87 -31.55 -1.34
N GLY A 1159 -56.29 -30.57 -0.64
CA GLY A 1159 -56.60 -29.14 -0.82
C GLY A 1159 -57.98 -28.68 -0.30
N LYS A 1160 -58.67 -29.52 0.48
CA LYS A 1160 -59.99 -29.21 1.09
C LYS A 1160 -59.87 -28.39 2.39
N GLU A 1161 -58.72 -28.47 3.08
CA GLU A 1161 -58.36 -27.59 4.19
C GLU A 1161 -57.11 -26.75 3.85
N PRO A 1162 -57.05 -25.45 4.22
CA PRO A 1162 -55.85 -24.63 4.03
C PRO A 1162 -54.71 -25.05 4.96
N MET A 1163 -53.46 -24.90 4.50
CA MET A 1163 -52.30 -25.23 5.32
C MET A 1163 -52.15 -24.30 6.54
N ARG A 1164 -51.87 -24.87 7.70
CA ARG A 1164 -51.91 -24.18 9.01
C ARG A 1164 -50.54 -23.63 9.42
N SER A 1165 -49.45 -24.16 8.87
CA SER A 1165 -48.09 -23.68 9.08
C SER A 1165 -47.16 -23.95 7.89
N PHE A 1166 -46.05 -23.22 7.82
CA PHE A 1166 -44.95 -23.49 6.88
C PHE A 1166 -44.39 -24.92 7.01
N SER A 1167 -44.48 -25.54 8.20
CA SER A 1167 -44.04 -26.91 8.45
C SER A 1167 -45.00 -27.97 7.89
N ASP A 1168 -46.23 -27.59 7.56
CA ASP A 1168 -47.20 -28.46 6.88
C ASP A 1168 -46.92 -28.46 5.37
N LEU A 1169 -46.53 -27.30 4.84
CA LEU A 1169 -46.14 -27.10 3.45
C LEU A 1169 -44.84 -27.84 3.11
N LEU A 1170 -43.90 -27.92 4.05
CA LEU A 1170 -42.70 -28.75 3.94
C LEU A 1170 -43.08 -30.25 3.84
N GLN A 1171 -43.90 -30.75 4.77
CA GLN A 1171 -44.40 -32.14 4.74
C GLN A 1171 -45.17 -32.48 3.46
N PHE A 1172 -45.94 -31.53 2.90
CA PHE A 1172 -46.64 -31.73 1.64
C PHE A 1172 -45.68 -31.90 0.46
N TYR A 1173 -44.59 -31.12 0.43
CA TYR A 1173 -43.54 -31.27 -0.58
C TYR A 1173 -42.79 -32.61 -0.44
N GLU A 1174 -42.51 -33.03 0.80
CA GLU A 1174 -41.88 -34.32 1.13
C GLU A 1174 -42.78 -35.53 0.82
N LYS A 1175 -44.11 -35.35 0.71
CA LYS A 1175 -45.10 -36.42 0.46
C LYS A 1175 -45.32 -36.77 -1.03
N LYS A 1176 -44.63 -36.14 -2.00
CA LYS A 1176 -44.82 -36.46 -3.43
C LYS A 1176 -44.13 -37.79 -3.82
N PRO A 1177 -44.85 -38.77 -4.40
CA PRO A 1177 -44.27 -40.07 -4.71
C PRO A 1177 -43.40 -40.05 -5.97
N GLY A 1178 -42.19 -40.58 -5.87
CA GLY A 1178 -41.29 -40.84 -7.01
C GLY A 1178 -40.73 -42.27 -7.10
N ASP A 1179 -40.89 -43.08 -6.04
CA ASP A 1179 -40.15 -44.35 -5.88
C ASP A 1179 -40.98 -45.65 -6.00
N GLU A 1180 -42.30 -45.58 -6.22
CA GLU A 1180 -43.13 -46.80 -6.30
C GLU A 1180 -43.15 -47.47 -7.69
N GLU A 1181 -42.86 -46.76 -8.79
CA GLU A 1181 -42.85 -47.30 -10.16
C GLU A 1181 -41.59 -48.13 -10.52
N LYS A 1182 -40.95 -48.77 -9.53
CA LYS A 1182 -39.95 -49.85 -9.76
C LYS A 1182 -40.41 -51.23 -9.30
N LYS A 1183 -41.73 -51.44 -9.18
CA LYS A 1183 -42.34 -52.76 -8.90
C LYS A 1183 -43.58 -53.08 -9.76
N LYS A 1184 -43.50 -52.92 -11.10
CA LYS A 1184 -44.17 -53.75 -12.14
C LYS A 1184 -44.07 -53.17 -13.57
N SER A 1185 -42.92 -53.35 -14.21
CA SER A 1185 -42.78 -53.65 -15.64
C SER A 1185 -41.33 -54.05 -15.95
#